data_AF-A0AAE9ESM5-F1
#
_entry.id   AF-A0AAE9ESM5-F1
#
_cell.length_a   1.000
_cell.length_b   1.000
_cell.length_c   1.000
_cell.angle_alpha   90.00
_cell.angle_beta   90.00
_cell.angle_gamma   90.00
#
_symmetry.space_group_name_H-M   'P 1'
#
loop_
_entity.id
_entity.type
_entity.pdbx_description
1 polymer ?
#
loop_
_entity_poly.entity_id
_entity_poly.type
_entity_poly.pdbx_seq_one_letter_code
_entity_poly.pdbx_strand_id
1 'polypeptide(L)'
;MTVPPFVKSCTVKLVLPAALLSAAIIRPSFLSIGYVVFALLSAVLPPVRKSLALPKVIGTFVSINFLFCLAVALGIGSYQISEQFVHKNDRTYICNRSDTTLFRSIGLVRFHPTGTFDSTRAFLPEIIALSASLFTFILVMFLSHRDEQLDVVGDVVTVRSESGREQRRQRKMAAIMWSAIGNSLRRLTNFVLFLFTAYVGIVKPSAINFTYFVAFLFISTWWATYTPLRHGVYNQIKKFLIFYSAIHFLALYTYQIPIVHNDWLPTGSFIARLFGLTTLMDSTCPDWWKFPFVAPDFNDDDLIMKWPVYANPIVVLIFYYITVAQYKFTRNGSRQYIDDNDYGSSVHEERFVSSSGTVETNVDDGIVGQLISISESSAAPSGRGRGNTLLLSDASSQNEDEARSRSPQRNGEGQNSIPLRKVTSQVVDRNKLSNIFNKPGEQESAASKGMIAVMTFVIFHAYSIALAAMMTWALLYHSIFGLVLLILTCILWIFRDTRKSSFTMAPLILIYCEFLLVLQYFLSMDIHQEIGDPAWMDFVGIKWATIPVHALIILSVQTLLSLPVFLLLRLARREKYYESLTDFERQRRINSYGTFGASKTGAGGVAVAKDPKSRKFAAFVEYLSNKVSIYFIFLVSFVLLMVATHFKPNLYNIFFFALWALNLIYLKFSFRLYRGLAYAFWLTLTFYTSIVIIALYIYQFPGVSQWIIENTSLSKKWLDAIGLVDYSAIGESGALFLQLFAPIALFVVTMLQLKFFHEPWSRATSPRRAEDNPPTESAVASTSESGRADAGR
;
A
#
# COMPACT_ATOMS: atom_id res chain seq x y z
N MET A 1 -7.13 43.22 20.69
CA MET A 1 -7.09 41.79 21.06
C MET A 1 -6.66 41.01 19.82
N THR A 2 -5.47 40.42 19.80
CA THR A 2 -4.96 39.65 18.65
C THR A 2 -5.29 38.17 18.83
N VAL A 3 -5.82 37.53 17.78
CA VAL A 3 -6.15 36.10 17.80
C VAL A 3 -5.13 35.34 16.97
N PRO A 4 -4.54 34.24 17.49
CA PRO A 4 -3.59 33.45 16.72
C PRO A 4 -4.25 32.93 15.41
N PRO A 5 -3.57 32.98 14.25
CA PRO A 5 -4.15 32.52 12.99
C PRO A 5 -4.44 31.01 12.96
N PHE A 6 -3.77 30.24 13.83
CA PHE A 6 -4.13 28.84 14.08
C PHE A 6 -5.56 28.72 14.63
N VAL A 7 -5.94 29.56 15.59
CA VAL A 7 -7.30 29.61 16.16
C VAL A 7 -8.29 29.98 15.06
N LYS A 8 -8.03 31.04 14.28
CA LYS A 8 -8.89 31.40 13.12
C LYS A 8 -9.05 30.25 12.14
N SER A 9 -7.96 29.57 11.78
CA SER A 9 -8.02 28.45 10.85
C SER A 9 -8.72 27.22 11.44
N CYS A 10 -8.58 26.96 12.73
CA CYS A 10 -9.26 25.87 13.43
C CYS A 10 -10.77 26.13 13.51
N THR A 11 -11.16 27.35 13.90
CA THR A 11 -12.55 27.77 13.99
C THR A 11 -13.26 27.65 12.65
N VAL A 12 -12.66 28.14 11.55
CA VAL A 12 -13.26 28.04 10.22
C VAL A 12 -13.32 26.60 9.73
N LYS A 13 -12.26 25.80 9.90
CA LYS A 13 -12.13 24.48 9.23
C LYS A 13 -12.56 23.27 10.04
N LEU A 14 -12.78 23.42 11.34
CA LEU A 14 -13.13 22.32 12.23
C LEU A 14 -14.41 22.66 13.01
N VAL A 15 -14.42 23.77 13.76
CA VAL A 15 -15.55 24.12 14.65
C VAL A 15 -16.82 24.43 13.84
N LEU A 16 -16.72 25.31 12.85
CA LEU A 16 -17.85 25.68 11.99
C LEU A 16 -18.43 24.48 11.22
N PRO A 17 -17.66 23.72 10.42
CA PRO A 17 -18.21 22.59 9.69
C PRO A 17 -18.74 21.49 10.62
N ALA A 18 -18.13 21.25 11.78
CA ALA A 18 -18.68 20.31 12.75
C ALA A 18 -20.05 20.75 13.26
N ALA A 19 -20.22 22.02 13.63
CA ALA A 19 -21.51 22.55 14.06
C ALA A 19 -22.57 22.47 12.95
N LEU A 20 -22.21 22.83 11.72
CA LEU A 20 -23.10 22.75 10.55
C LEU A 20 -23.51 21.31 10.22
N LEU A 21 -22.58 20.36 10.28
CA LEU A 21 -22.88 18.93 10.06
C LEU A 21 -23.75 18.36 11.19
N SER A 22 -23.49 18.72 12.44
CA SER A 22 -24.34 18.33 13.57
C SER A 22 -25.77 18.85 13.41
N ALA A 23 -25.93 20.13 13.03
CA ALA A 23 -27.24 20.71 12.73
C ALA A 23 -27.93 19.95 11.58
N ALA A 24 -27.18 19.60 10.53
CA ALA A 24 -27.70 18.86 9.38
C ALA A 24 -28.13 17.41 9.71
N ILE A 25 -27.44 16.73 10.63
CA ILE A 25 -27.79 15.37 11.04
C ILE A 25 -29.02 15.35 11.94
N ILE A 26 -29.17 16.34 12.82
CA ILE A 26 -30.33 16.45 13.73
C ILE A 26 -31.64 16.58 12.95
N ARG A 27 -31.62 17.29 11.81
CA ARG A 27 -32.79 17.43 10.93
C ARG A 27 -32.39 17.38 9.45
N PRO A 28 -32.51 16.21 8.80
CA PRO A 28 -32.38 16.07 7.35
C PRO A 28 -33.52 16.78 6.61
N SER A 29 -33.20 17.80 5.82
CA SER A 29 -34.14 18.63 5.08
C SER A 29 -33.47 19.33 3.89
N PHE A 30 -34.24 19.93 2.99
CA PHE A 30 -33.68 20.72 1.89
C PHE A 30 -32.92 21.96 2.38
N LEU A 31 -33.36 22.61 3.46
CA LEU A 31 -32.66 23.76 4.03
C LEU A 31 -31.29 23.37 4.61
N SER A 32 -31.21 22.19 5.25
CA SER A 32 -29.97 21.70 5.86
C SER A 32 -28.96 21.16 4.84
N ILE A 33 -29.34 20.92 3.58
CA ILE A 33 -28.38 20.73 2.47
C ILE A 33 -27.41 21.92 2.40
N GLY A 34 -27.91 23.15 2.60
CA GLY A 34 -27.07 24.34 2.62
C GLY A 34 -25.98 24.25 3.69
N TYR A 35 -26.31 23.77 4.90
CA TYR A 35 -25.33 23.55 5.97
C TYR A 35 -24.25 22.54 5.57
N VAL A 36 -24.65 21.43 4.92
CA VAL A 36 -23.70 20.43 4.40
C VAL A 36 -22.77 21.03 3.34
N VAL A 37 -23.32 21.78 2.37
CA VAL A 37 -22.53 22.43 1.32
C VAL A 37 -21.51 23.41 1.92
N PHE A 38 -21.92 24.26 2.87
CA PHE A 38 -20.99 25.16 3.55
C PHE A 38 -19.93 24.39 4.37
N ALA A 39 -20.29 23.30 5.04
CA ALA A 39 -19.34 22.47 5.77
C ALA A 39 -18.27 21.87 4.83
N LEU A 40 -18.69 21.31 3.69
CA LEU A 40 -17.78 20.76 2.68
C LEU A 40 -16.88 21.86 2.09
N LEU A 41 -17.44 23.01 1.70
CA LEU A 41 -16.69 24.14 1.15
C LEU A 41 -15.64 24.69 2.12
N SER A 42 -15.93 24.69 3.43
CA SER A 42 -14.98 25.13 4.45
C SER A 42 -13.66 24.38 4.38
N ALA A 43 -13.72 23.06 4.14
CA ALA A 43 -12.53 22.22 4.03
C ALA A 43 -11.61 22.68 2.89
N VAL A 44 -12.12 23.26 1.81
CA VAL A 44 -11.39 23.67 0.60
C VAL A 44 -10.71 25.03 0.73
N LEU A 45 -11.13 25.87 1.70
CA LEU A 45 -10.61 27.23 1.89
C LEU A 45 -9.09 27.32 2.15
N PRO A 46 -8.41 28.37 1.64
CA PRO A 46 -6.97 28.55 1.82
C PRO A 46 -6.56 28.65 3.30
N PRO A 47 -5.31 28.31 3.67
CA PRO A 47 -4.82 28.49 5.04
C PRO A 47 -4.61 29.96 5.40
N VAL A 48 -4.97 30.32 6.64
CA VAL A 48 -4.69 31.65 7.22
C VAL A 48 -3.21 31.67 7.64
N ARG A 49 -2.43 32.64 7.13
CA ARG A 49 -0.99 32.78 7.45
C ARG A 49 -0.77 33.98 8.37
N LYS A 50 0.23 33.89 9.24
CA LYS A 50 0.62 34.95 10.19
C LYS A 50 1.01 36.27 9.49
N SER A 51 1.71 36.18 8.36
CA SER A 51 2.31 37.33 7.66
C SER A 51 1.47 37.91 6.52
N LEU A 52 0.33 37.30 6.17
CA LEU A 52 -0.52 37.77 5.06
C LEU A 52 -1.86 38.28 5.58
N ALA A 53 -2.39 39.29 4.87
CA ALA A 53 -3.75 39.74 5.03
C ALA A 53 -4.74 38.58 4.85
N LEU A 54 -5.90 38.67 5.52
CA LEU A 54 -6.95 37.66 5.38
C LEU A 54 -7.35 37.54 3.90
N PRO A 55 -7.32 36.32 3.31
CA PRO A 55 -7.80 36.14 1.95
C PRO A 55 -9.27 36.58 1.84
N LYS A 56 -9.58 37.45 0.87
CA LYS A 56 -10.95 37.97 0.63
C LYS A 56 -11.99 36.83 0.58
N VAL A 57 -11.62 35.70 -0.04
CA VAL A 57 -12.46 34.49 -0.14
C VAL A 57 -12.93 33.97 1.23
N ILE A 58 -12.09 34.00 2.27
CA ILE A 58 -12.47 33.54 3.61
C ILE A 58 -13.49 34.50 4.24
N GLY A 59 -13.24 35.81 4.14
CA GLY A 59 -14.17 36.83 4.65
C GLY A 59 -15.54 36.76 3.96
N THR A 60 -15.55 36.64 2.63
CA THR A 60 -16.78 36.46 1.85
C THR A 60 -17.51 35.17 2.21
N PHE A 61 -16.80 34.04 2.33
CA PHE A 61 -17.38 32.76 2.73
C PHE A 61 -18.07 32.83 4.10
N VAL A 62 -17.39 33.35 5.12
CA VAL A 62 -17.94 33.42 6.47
C VAL A 62 -19.14 34.38 6.53
N SER A 63 -19.09 35.48 5.77
CA SER A 63 -20.21 36.42 5.67
C SER A 63 -21.44 35.78 5.03
N ILE A 64 -21.28 35.09 3.89
CA ILE A 64 -22.38 34.39 3.21
C ILE A 64 -22.94 33.29 4.10
N ASN A 65 -22.08 32.51 4.78
CA ASN A 65 -22.51 31.46 5.68
C ASN A 65 -23.35 32.00 6.86
N PHE A 66 -22.91 33.10 7.47
CA PHE A 66 -23.67 33.76 8.54
C PHE A 66 -25.02 34.28 8.04
N LEU A 67 -25.04 34.98 6.89
CA LEU A 67 -26.28 35.49 6.29
C LEU A 67 -27.26 34.35 5.94
N PHE A 68 -26.75 33.22 5.43
CA PHE A 68 -27.56 32.04 5.17
C PHE A 68 -28.15 31.46 6.47
N CYS A 69 -27.33 31.27 7.51
CA CYS A 69 -27.81 30.74 8.79
C CYS A 69 -28.85 31.67 9.43
N LEU A 70 -28.66 33.00 9.33
CA LEU A 70 -29.60 34.00 9.79
C LEU A 70 -30.93 33.94 9.02
N ALA A 71 -30.87 33.86 7.69
CA ALA A 71 -32.07 33.76 6.85
C ALA A 71 -32.88 32.49 7.16
N VAL A 72 -32.21 31.35 7.31
CA VAL A 72 -32.87 30.08 7.67
C VAL A 72 -33.47 30.14 9.08
N ALA A 73 -32.76 30.69 10.06
CA ALA A 73 -33.27 30.85 11.43
C ALA A 73 -34.50 31.77 11.48
N LEU A 74 -34.49 32.89 10.75
CA LEU A 74 -35.63 33.79 10.64
C LEU A 74 -36.82 33.14 9.93
N GLY A 75 -36.56 32.40 8.83
CA GLY A 75 -37.59 31.66 8.11
C GLY A 75 -38.30 30.63 8.99
N ILE A 76 -37.53 29.83 9.73
CA ILE A 76 -38.09 28.82 10.65
C ILE A 76 -38.78 29.49 11.83
N GLY A 77 -38.21 30.54 12.39
CA GLY A 77 -38.85 31.33 13.45
C GLY A 77 -40.21 31.87 13.01
N SER A 78 -40.28 32.44 11.79
CA SER A 78 -41.54 32.93 11.22
C SER A 78 -42.60 31.84 11.03
N TYR A 79 -42.18 30.63 10.62
CA TYR A 79 -43.06 29.48 10.47
C TYR A 79 -43.59 28.96 11.82
N GLN A 80 -42.75 28.89 12.85
CA GLN A 80 -43.21 28.50 14.19
C GLN A 80 -44.21 29.51 14.75
N ILE A 81 -43.98 30.80 14.51
CA ILE A 81 -44.92 31.87 14.90
C ILE A 81 -46.26 31.68 14.17
N SER A 82 -46.25 31.50 12.83
CA SER A 82 -47.50 31.31 12.07
C SER A 82 -48.29 30.08 12.51
N GLU A 83 -47.62 28.96 12.81
CA GLU A 83 -48.30 27.74 13.27
C GLU A 83 -48.95 27.90 14.65
N GLN A 84 -48.35 28.67 15.55
CA GLN A 84 -48.95 28.98 16.86
C GLN A 84 -50.21 29.84 16.74
N PHE A 85 -50.28 30.70 15.72
CA PHE A 85 -51.47 31.53 15.46
C PHE A 85 -52.59 30.77 14.75
N VAL A 86 -52.27 29.91 13.78
CA VAL A 86 -53.26 29.23 12.93
C VAL A 86 -53.82 27.95 13.57
N HIS A 87 -52.99 27.12 14.20
CA HIS A 87 -53.37 25.77 14.66
C HIS A 87 -53.32 25.61 16.20
N LYS A 88 -53.89 26.57 16.94
CA LYS A 88 -53.80 26.66 18.41
C LYS A 88 -54.34 25.42 19.17
N ASN A 89 -55.33 24.70 18.61
CA ASN A 89 -56.05 23.62 19.30
C ASN A 89 -55.68 22.20 18.85
N ASP A 90 -54.88 22.02 17.80
CA ASP A 90 -54.50 20.69 17.32
C ASP A 90 -53.30 20.15 18.11
N ARG A 91 -53.55 19.07 18.86
CA ARG A 91 -52.56 18.38 19.73
C ARG A 91 -52.00 17.08 19.16
N THR A 92 -52.44 16.67 17.96
CA THR A 92 -52.06 15.41 17.32
C THR A 92 -51.10 15.65 16.16
N TYR A 93 -50.13 14.75 15.99
CA TYR A 93 -49.26 14.73 14.81
C TYR A 93 -50.10 14.41 13.57
N ILE A 94 -50.37 15.41 12.73
CA ILE A 94 -51.08 15.23 11.46
C ILE A 94 -50.11 14.59 10.45
N CYS A 95 -49.98 13.27 10.51
CA CYS A 95 -49.16 12.49 9.58
C CYS A 95 -49.83 12.24 8.22
N ASN A 96 -51.16 12.38 8.12
CA ASN A 96 -51.93 11.88 6.99
C ASN A 96 -52.32 12.96 5.95
N ARG A 97 -51.58 14.08 5.89
CA ARG A 97 -51.87 15.18 4.96
C ARG A 97 -50.69 15.37 3.99
N SER A 98 -50.95 15.32 2.69
CA SER A 98 -49.94 15.50 1.65
C SER A 98 -49.16 16.82 1.82
N ASP A 99 -49.84 17.91 2.20
CA ASP A 99 -49.22 19.22 2.44
C ASP A 99 -48.12 19.16 3.52
N THR A 100 -48.27 18.32 4.54
CA THR A 100 -47.29 18.25 5.65
C THR A 100 -46.02 17.51 5.24
N THR A 101 -46.06 16.61 4.25
CA THR A 101 -44.86 15.90 3.77
C THR A 101 -43.86 16.83 3.07
N LEU A 102 -44.36 17.77 2.27
CA LEU A 102 -43.55 18.78 1.58
C LEU A 102 -42.92 19.76 2.57
N PHE A 103 -43.73 20.34 3.47
CA PHE A 103 -43.23 21.26 4.49
C PHE A 103 -42.19 20.59 5.40
N ARG A 104 -42.42 19.32 5.79
CA ARG A 104 -41.44 18.53 6.56
C ARG A 104 -40.14 18.33 5.80
N SER A 105 -40.21 18.04 4.50
CA SER A 105 -39.03 17.82 3.67
C SER A 105 -38.22 19.10 3.42
N ILE A 106 -38.89 20.25 3.36
CA ILE A 106 -38.24 21.57 3.36
C ILE A 106 -37.51 21.83 4.69
N GLY A 107 -38.03 21.29 5.80
CA GLY A 107 -37.49 21.47 7.15
C GLY A 107 -38.41 22.29 8.06
N LEU A 108 -39.64 22.57 7.62
CA LEU A 108 -40.68 23.29 8.37
C LEU A 108 -41.48 22.27 9.19
N VAL A 109 -40.92 21.91 10.34
CA VAL A 109 -41.49 20.92 11.27
C VAL A 109 -42.10 21.66 12.46
N ARG A 110 -43.38 21.39 12.74
CA ARG A 110 -44.11 22.03 13.85
C ARG A 110 -43.56 21.59 15.21
N PHE A 111 -43.31 22.56 16.09
CA PHE A 111 -42.94 22.29 17.47
C PHE A 111 -44.12 21.73 18.29
N HIS A 112 -43.87 20.67 19.06
CA HIS A 112 -44.82 20.13 20.05
C HIS A 112 -44.21 20.19 21.45
N PRO A 113 -44.90 20.70 22.49
CA PRO A 113 -44.37 20.75 23.84
C PRO A 113 -44.58 19.41 24.57
N THR A 114 -43.79 18.37 24.25
CA THR A 114 -43.81 17.07 24.96
C THR A 114 -42.68 16.91 25.99
N GLY A 115 -41.71 17.82 26.01
CA GLY A 115 -40.52 17.74 26.87
C GLY A 115 -39.47 16.70 26.43
N THR A 116 -39.67 16.02 25.30
CA THR A 116 -38.72 15.04 24.76
C THR A 116 -37.71 15.69 23.80
N PHE A 117 -36.58 15.01 23.54
CA PHE A 117 -35.58 15.48 22.57
C PHE A 117 -36.18 15.70 21.17
N ASP A 118 -37.15 14.88 20.76
CA ASP A 118 -37.83 15.01 19.46
C ASP A 118 -38.49 16.38 19.26
N SER A 119 -38.95 16.99 20.35
CA SER A 119 -39.55 18.32 20.35
C SER A 119 -38.52 19.43 20.22
N THR A 120 -37.34 19.28 20.81
CA THR A 120 -36.27 20.30 20.68
C THR A 120 -35.58 20.24 19.31
N ARG A 121 -35.63 19.12 18.58
CA ARG A 121 -35.08 18.99 17.22
C ARG A 121 -35.70 19.95 16.19
N ALA A 122 -36.88 20.51 16.45
CA ALA A 122 -37.55 21.43 15.53
C ALA A 122 -36.82 22.80 15.39
N PHE A 123 -36.08 23.24 16.41
CA PHE A 123 -35.38 24.54 16.42
C PHE A 123 -33.90 24.45 16.85
N LEU A 124 -33.45 23.31 17.37
CA LEU A 124 -32.08 23.08 17.83
C LEU A 124 -31.01 23.24 16.73
N PRO A 125 -31.20 22.71 15.49
CA PRO A 125 -30.24 22.91 14.40
C PRO A 125 -29.91 24.38 14.13
N GLU A 126 -30.92 25.25 14.22
CA GLU A 126 -30.81 26.68 13.92
C GLU A 126 -29.98 27.39 14.99
N ILE A 127 -30.21 27.06 16.27
CA ILE A 127 -29.42 27.60 17.38
C ILE A 127 -27.94 27.21 17.22
N ILE A 128 -27.67 25.95 16.91
CA ILE A 128 -26.30 25.44 16.72
C ILE A 128 -25.63 26.13 15.53
N ALA A 129 -26.29 26.17 14.38
CA ALA A 129 -25.73 26.75 13.15
C ALA A 129 -25.55 28.28 13.26
N LEU A 130 -26.53 29.00 13.82
CA LEU A 130 -26.47 30.45 13.98
C LEU A 130 -25.40 30.87 15.00
N SER A 131 -25.33 30.19 16.15
CA SER A 131 -24.32 30.51 17.17
C SER A 131 -22.90 30.26 16.68
N ALA A 132 -22.66 29.13 16.01
CA ALA A 132 -21.35 28.81 15.43
C ALA A 132 -20.98 29.77 14.29
N SER A 133 -21.90 30.06 13.37
CA SER A 133 -21.64 30.99 12.27
C SER A 133 -21.41 32.43 12.75
N LEU A 134 -22.19 32.92 13.73
CA LEU A 134 -21.99 34.22 14.37
C LEU A 134 -20.62 34.30 15.08
N PHE A 135 -20.28 33.28 15.86
CA PHE A 135 -18.98 33.21 16.53
C PHE A 135 -17.83 33.25 15.53
N THR A 136 -17.92 32.47 14.45
CA THR A 136 -16.88 32.46 13.41
C THR A 136 -16.81 33.78 12.64
N PHE A 137 -17.93 34.43 12.37
CA PHE A 137 -18.00 35.75 11.76
C PHE A 137 -17.31 36.79 12.62
N ILE A 138 -17.61 36.82 13.92
CA ILE A 138 -16.99 37.76 14.85
C ILE A 138 -15.47 37.53 14.92
N LEU A 139 -15.06 36.28 15.07
CA LEU A 139 -13.66 35.90 15.21
C LEU A 139 -12.83 36.21 13.96
N VAL A 140 -13.41 36.05 12.77
CA VAL A 140 -12.70 36.27 11.51
C VAL A 140 -12.69 37.73 11.08
N MET A 141 -13.84 38.44 11.21
CA MET A 141 -14.03 39.79 10.68
C MET A 141 -13.64 40.89 11.67
N PHE A 142 -13.88 40.74 12.97
CA PHE A 142 -13.65 41.82 13.96
C PHE A 142 -12.32 41.70 14.72
N LEU A 143 -11.76 40.49 14.87
CA LEU A 143 -10.50 40.30 15.60
C LEU A 143 -9.30 40.30 14.66
N SER A 144 -8.25 41.08 14.93
CA SER A 144 -7.01 41.07 14.12
C SER A 144 -6.15 39.83 14.41
N HIS A 145 -5.48 39.29 13.39
CA HIS A 145 -4.49 38.19 13.53
C HIS A 145 -3.07 38.58 13.12
N ARG A 146 -2.85 39.84 12.75
CA ARG A 146 -1.56 40.37 12.32
C ARG A 146 -0.85 40.95 13.54
N ASP A 147 0.37 40.49 13.80
CA ASP A 147 1.27 41.17 14.74
C ASP A 147 1.91 42.35 13.99
N GLU A 148 1.69 43.57 14.46
CA GLU A 148 2.29 44.82 13.92
C GLU A 148 3.81 44.90 14.13
N GLN A 149 4.41 43.97 14.88
CA GLN A 149 5.80 44.06 15.33
C GLN A 149 6.86 43.50 14.35
N LEU A 150 6.47 43.16 13.12
CA LEU A 150 7.35 42.53 12.11
C LEU A 150 7.96 43.49 11.08
N ASP A 151 7.71 44.80 11.18
CA ASP A 151 8.25 45.82 10.25
C ASP A 151 9.48 46.58 10.78
N VAL A 152 10.15 46.14 11.86
CA VAL A 152 11.40 46.75 12.31
C VAL A 152 12.48 45.69 12.57
N VAL A 153 13.17 45.27 11.52
CA VAL A 153 14.56 44.80 11.64
C VAL A 153 15.35 45.41 10.48
N GLY A 154 15.93 46.59 10.73
CA GLY A 154 17.10 47.02 9.98
C GLY A 154 18.25 46.06 10.30
N ASP A 155 18.94 45.60 9.26
CA ASP A 155 20.10 44.70 9.38
C ASP A 155 21.18 45.30 10.28
N VAL A 156 21.30 44.78 11.51
CA VAL A 156 22.52 44.93 12.30
C VAL A 156 23.42 43.74 11.96
N VAL A 157 24.38 43.99 11.07
CA VAL A 157 25.48 43.08 10.77
C VAL A 157 26.32 42.92 12.03
N THR A 158 26.11 41.84 12.77
CA THR A 158 26.95 41.48 13.92
C THR A 158 28.20 40.76 13.42
N VAL A 159 29.36 41.22 13.90
CA VAL A 159 30.68 40.66 13.60
C VAL A 159 30.72 39.18 13.99
N ARG A 160 31.27 38.38 13.06
CA ARG A 160 31.17 36.93 12.99
C ARG A 160 31.99 36.22 14.07
N SER A 161 31.33 35.69 15.10
CA SER A 161 31.92 34.76 16.09
C SER A 161 31.87 33.30 15.61
N GLU A 162 32.92 32.52 15.87
CA GLU A 162 32.99 31.07 15.57
C GLU A 162 31.89 30.25 16.26
N SER A 163 31.40 30.67 17.43
CA SER A 163 30.27 30.00 18.12
C SER A 163 28.97 30.07 17.30
N GLY A 164 28.79 31.12 16.50
CA GLY A 164 27.65 31.30 15.60
C GLY A 164 27.70 30.38 14.37
N ARG A 165 28.89 29.89 13.96
CA ARG A 165 29.02 28.89 12.89
C ARG A 165 28.44 27.55 13.33
N GLU A 166 28.75 27.11 14.56
CA GLU A 166 28.24 25.86 15.11
C GLU A 166 26.73 25.92 15.35
N GLN A 167 26.24 27.03 15.92
CA GLN A 167 24.79 27.21 16.13
C GLN A 167 24.02 27.33 14.79
N ARG A 168 24.61 27.94 13.75
CA ARG A 168 24.03 27.96 12.39
C ARG A 168 24.09 26.58 11.73
N ARG A 169 25.13 25.78 12.00
CA ARG A 169 25.25 24.39 11.52
C ARG A 169 24.22 23.49 12.19
N GLN A 170 24.02 23.60 13.49
CA GLN A 170 22.96 22.91 14.23
C GLN A 170 21.56 23.33 13.76
N ARG A 171 21.31 24.63 13.56
CA ARG A 171 20.03 25.12 12.99
C ARG A 171 19.81 24.62 11.56
N LYS A 172 20.85 24.60 10.71
CA LYS A 172 20.79 24.02 9.36
C LYS A 172 20.53 22.52 9.40
N MET A 173 21.24 21.76 10.24
CA MET A 173 21.03 20.32 10.41
C MET A 173 19.64 20.01 10.96
N ALA A 174 19.16 20.79 11.94
CA ALA A 174 17.80 20.70 12.44
C ALA A 174 16.77 21.00 11.34
N ALA A 175 16.98 22.05 10.53
CA ALA A 175 16.10 22.37 9.41
C ALA A 175 16.07 21.27 8.33
N ILE A 176 17.23 20.69 8.00
CA ILE A 176 17.35 19.54 7.09
C ILE A 176 16.61 18.34 7.68
N MET A 177 16.83 18.02 8.95
CA MET A 177 16.15 16.92 9.64
C MET A 177 14.64 17.12 9.68
N TRP A 178 14.16 18.33 10.02
CA TRP A 178 12.74 18.67 9.99
C TRP A 178 12.14 18.58 8.59
N SER A 179 12.89 18.97 7.55
CA SER A 179 12.46 18.81 6.15
C SER A 179 12.37 17.34 5.73
N ALA A 180 13.31 16.50 6.18
CA ALA A 180 13.32 15.07 5.92
C ALA A 180 12.17 14.35 6.64
N ILE A 181 11.90 14.70 7.91
CA ILE A 181 10.75 14.23 8.68
C ILE A 181 9.45 14.64 7.97
N GLY A 182 9.34 15.90 7.55
CA GLY A 182 8.18 16.40 6.80
C GLY A 182 7.95 15.64 5.49
N ASN A 183 9.01 15.34 4.74
CA ASN A 183 8.93 14.57 3.49
C ASN A 183 8.56 13.09 3.75
N SER A 184 9.10 12.48 4.81
CA SER A 184 8.72 11.13 5.23
C SER A 184 7.24 11.06 5.62
N LEU A 185 6.77 12.04 6.40
CA LEU A 185 5.37 12.14 6.79
C LEU A 185 4.45 12.28 5.57
N ARG A 186 4.81 13.10 4.57
CA ARG A 186 4.06 13.20 3.30
C ARG A 186 3.96 11.87 2.56
N ARG A 187 5.01 11.05 2.59
CA ARG A 187 5.02 9.73 1.94
C ARG A 187 4.10 8.76 2.69
N LEU A 188 4.23 8.69 4.01
CA LEU A 188 3.38 7.87 4.87
C LEU A 188 1.90 8.24 4.68
N THR A 189 1.59 9.53 4.67
CA THR A 189 0.20 9.97 4.56
C THR A 189 -0.40 9.73 3.17
N ASN A 190 0.40 9.75 2.10
CA ASN A 190 -0.07 9.32 0.78
C ASN A 190 -0.36 7.81 0.74
N PHE A 191 0.46 7.00 1.42
CA PHE A 191 0.22 5.56 1.53
C PHE A 191 -1.05 5.25 2.35
N VAL A 192 -1.24 5.94 3.47
CA VAL A 192 -2.46 5.83 4.28
C VAL A 192 -3.70 6.24 3.46
N LEU A 193 -3.63 7.34 2.71
CA LEU A 193 -4.72 7.78 1.85
C LEU A 193 -5.05 6.74 0.77
N PHE A 194 -4.03 6.10 0.19
CA PHE A 194 -4.20 5.04 -0.78
C PHE A 194 -4.94 3.82 -0.19
N LEU A 195 -4.52 3.34 0.98
CA LEU A 195 -5.24 2.26 1.68
C LEU A 195 -6.67 2.67 2.06
N PHE A 196 -6.85 3.92 2.47
CA PHE A 196 -8.17 4.43 2.83
C PHE A 196 -9.09 4.55 1.62
N THR A 197 -8.55 4.80 0.42
CA THR A 197 -9.32 4.78 -0.85
C THR A 197 -9.88 3.38 -1.12
N ALA A 198 -9.07 2.33 -0.88
CA ALA A 198 -9.52 0.94 -0.97
C ALA A 198 -10.65 0.66 0.04
N TYR A 199 -10.44 1.08 1.29
CA TYR A 199 -11.42 0.89 2.37
C TYR A 199 -12.77 1.52 2.04
N VAL A 200 -12.80 2.79 1.62
CA VAL A 200 -14.03 3.49 1.21
C VAL A 200 -14.76 2.74 0.09
N GLY A 201 -14.01 2.18 -0.87
CA GLY A 201 -14.59 1.40 -1.95
C GLY A 201 -15.28 0.11 -1.49
N ILE A 202 -14.73 -0.59 -0.49
CA ILE A 202 -15.20 -1.89 -0.03
C ILE A 202 -16.18 -1.84 1.16
N VAL A 203 -16.20 -0.75 1.95
CA VAL A 203 -17.06 -0.62 3.16
C VAL A 203 -18.51 -0.98 2.86
N LYS A 204 -19.04 -0.46 1.76
CA LYS A 204 -20.38 -0.80 1.28
C LYS A 204 -20.31 -0.96 -0.24
N PRO A 205 -20.23 -2.19 -0.77
CA PRO A 205 -20.16 -2.40 -2.20
C PRO A 205 -21.40 -1.84 -2.90
N SER A 206 -21.20 -0.85 -3.78
CA SER A 206 -22.26 -0.21 -4.55
C SER A 206 -21.69 0.44 -5.81
N ALA A 207 -22.54 0.81 -6.76
CA ALA A 207 -22.10 1.48 -7.98
C ALA A 207 -21.38 2.81 -7.69
N ILE A 208 -21.79 3.56 -6.66
CA ILE A 208 -21.13 4.82 -6.30
C ILE A 208 -19.78 4.56 -5.61
N ASN A 209 -19.70 3.54 -4.74
CA ASN A 209 -18.45 3.19 -4.07
C ASN A 209 -17.44 2.49 -4.99
N PHE A 210 -17.92 1.87 -6.08
CA PHE A 210 -17.07 1.24 -7.09
C PHE A 210 -16.06 2.21 -7.68
N THR A 211 -16.41 3.49 -7.82
CA THR A 211 -15.48 4.53 -8.31
C THR A 211 -14.23 4.65 -7.44
N TYR A 212 -14.34 4.54 -6.10
CA TYR A 212 -13.16 4.54 -5.23
C TYR A 212 -12.36 3.25 -5.36
N PHE A 213 -13.05 2.11 -5.49
CA PHE A 213 -12.41 0.82 -5.68
C PHE A 213 -11.62 0.76 -7.00
N VAL A 214 -12.20 1.22 -8.11
CA VAL A 214 -11.51 1.34 -9.40
C VAL A 214 -10.37 2.34 -9.34
N ALA A 215 -10.54 3.48 -8.65
CA ALA A 215 -9.43 4.41 -8.44
C ALA A 215 -8.27 3.76 -7.68
N PHE A 216 -8.57 2.96 -6.66
CA PHE A 216 -7.59 2.16 -5.94
C PHE A 216 -6.89 1.14 -6.86
N LEU A 217 -7.65 0.35 -7.63
CA LEU A 217 -7.07 -0.61 -8.57
C LEU A 217 -6.20 0.08 -9.61
N PHE A 218 -6.68 1.17 -10.20
CA PHE A 218 -5.93 1.95 -11.19
C PHE A 218 -4.60 2.49 -10.61
N ILE A 219 -4.63 3.09 -9.42
CA ILE A 219 -3.41 3.59 -8.76
C ILE A 219 -2.46 2.43 -8.42
N SER A 220 -2.98 1.30 -7.95
CA SER A 220 -2.21 0.09 -7.62
C SER A 220 -1.52 -0.49 -8.85
N THR A 221 -2.26 -0.62 -9.95
CA THR A 221 -1.78 -1.10 -11.25
C THR A 221 -0.70 -0.17 -11.78
N TRP A 222 -0.94 1.13 -11.75
CA TRP A 222 0.03 2.13 -12.22
C TRP A 222 1.32 2.08 -11.40
N TRP A 223 1.21 1.91 -10.08
CA TRP A 223 2.37 1.70 -9.22
C TRP A 223 3.08 0.37 -9.53
N ALA A 224 2.33 -0.68 -9.85
CA ALA A 224 2.86 -2.00 -10.18
C ALA A 224 3.57 -2.04 -11.54
N THR A 225 3.19 -1.21 -12.53
CA THR A 225 3.89 -1.15 -13.82
C THR A 225 5.30 -0.54 -13.74
N TYR A 226 5.71 -0.03 -12.58
CA TYR A 226 7.00 0.64 -12.38
C TYR A 226 7.20 1.82 -13.33
N THR A 227 6.13 2.56 -13.61
CA THR A 227 6.15 3.82 -14.38
C THR A 227 6.11 5.03 -13.43
N PRO A 228 6.74 6.17 -13.76
CA PRO A 228 6.76 7.32 -12.88
C PRO A 228 5.38 8.00 -12.87
N LEU A 229 4.72 8.00 -11.71
CA LEU A 229 3.51 8.77 -11.51
C LEU A 229 3.90 10.23 -11.24
N ARG A 230 3.67 11.11 -12.23
CA ARG A 230 3.97 12.55 -12.13
C ARG A 230 3.09 13.20 -11.04
N HIS A 231 3.66 14.10 -10.23
CA HIS A 231 2.91 14.79 -9.18
C HIS A 231 1.68 15.54 -9.70
N GLY A 232 1.76 16.12 -10.90
CA GLY A 232 0.62 16.78 -11.55
C GLY A 232 -0.58 15.85 -11.75
N VAL A 233 -0.35 14.65 -12.31
CA VAL A 233 -1.40 13.64 -12.56
C VAL A 233 -2.01 13.16 -11.24
N TYR A 234 -1.17 12.86 -10.23
CA TYR A 234 -1.66 12.47 -8.91
C TYR A 234 -2.55 13.53 -8.27
N ASN A 235 -2.16 14.79 -8.39
CA ASN A 235 -2.91 15.91 -7.86
C ASN A 235 -4.22 16.11 -8.62
N GLN A 236 -4.31 15.78 -9.91
CA GLN A 236 -5.57 15.78 -10.65
C GLN A 236 -6.50 14.65 -10.17
N ILE A 237 -5.97 13.43 -9.97
CA ILE A 237 -6.74 12.32 -9.40
C ILE A 237 -7.31 12.71 -8.03
N LYS A 238 -6.51 13.32 -7.16
CA LYS A 238 -6.98 13.82 -5.86
C LYS A 238 -8.10 14.85 -5.99
N LYS A 239 -8.01 15.82 -6.91
CA LYS A 239 -9.09 16.80 -7.13
C LYS A 239 -10.38 16.12 -7.58
N PHE A 240 -10.28 15.16 -8.51
CA PHE A 240 -11.42 14.37 -8.95
C PHE A 240 -12.07 13.62 -7.77
N LEU A 241 -11.28 12.93 -6.95
CA LEU A 241 -11.78 12.20 -5.78
C LEU A 241 -12.39 13.13 -4.72
N ILE A 242 -11.85 14.33 -4.52
CA ILE A 242 -12.42 15.37 -3.64
C ILE A 242 -13.79 15.82 -4.15
N PHE A 243 -13.89 16.14 -5.44
CA PHE A 243 -15.15 16.56 -6.04
C PHE A 243 -16.21 15.45 -6.01
N TYR A 244 -15.80 14.23 -6.37
CA TYR A 244 -16.66 13.06 -6.36
C TYR A 244 -17.16 12.70 -4.95
N SER A 245 -16.29 12.71 -3.94
CA SER A 245 -16.69 12.46 -2.54
C SER A 245 -17.61 13.52 -1.97
N ALA A 246 -17.47 14.79 -2.37
CA ALA A 246 -18.42 15.83 -1.99
C ALA A 246 -19.82 15.56 -2.57
N ILE A 247 -19.92 15.21 -3.85
CA ILE A 247 -21.19 14.87 -4.51
C ILE A 247 -21.79 13.59 -3.93
N HIS A 248 -20.96 12.57 -3.71
CA HIS A 248 -21.41 11.31 -3.14
C HIS A 248 -21.96 11.51 -1.72
N PHE A 249 -21.27 12.24 -0.85
CA PHE A 249 -21.79 12.55 0.49
C PHE A 249 -23.09 13.37 0.41
N LEU A 250 -23.17 14.33 -0.52
CA LEU A 250 -24.40 15.09 -0.74
C LEU A 250 -25.56 14.19 -1.18
N ALA A 251 -25.33 13.24 -2.09
CA ALA A 251 -26.34 12.27 -2.51
C ALA A 251 -26.82 11.37 -1.35
N LEU A 252 -25.88 10.86 -0.53
CA LEU A 252 -26.20 10.09 0.67
C LEU A 252 -27.05 10.90 1.66
N TYR A 253 -26.71 12.19 1.83
CA TYR A 253 -27.44 13.10 2.71
C TYR A 253 -28.84 13.43 2.17
N THR A 254 -28.95 13.76 0.89
CA THR A 254 -30.24 14.07 0.23
C THR A 254 -31.20 12.87 0.31
N TYR A 255 -30.69 11.65 0.23
CA TYR A 255 -31.51 10.45 0.40
C TYR A 255 -32.11 10.31 1.82
N GLN A 256 -31.54 10.97 2.84
CA GLN A 256 -32.12 10.97 4.19
C GLN A 256 -33.37 11.87 4.31
N ILE A 257 -33.66 12.70 3.31
CA ILE A 257 -34.85 13.57 3.31
C ILE A 257 -36.10 12.71 3.05
N PRO A 258 -37.16 12.81 3.88
CA PRO A 258 -38.36 11.96 3.81
C PRO A 258 -38.98 11.80 2.40
N ILE A 259 -39.21 12.91 1.67
CA ILE A 259 -39.79 12.84 0.32
C ILE A 259 -38.91 12.05 -0.67
N VAL A 260 -37.59 12.05 -0.47
CA VAL A 260 -36.64 11.44 -1.40
C VAL A 260 -36.69 9.92 -1.30
N HIS A 261 -36.72 9.35 -0.09
CA HIS A 261 -36.72 7.90 0.10
C HIS A 261 -38.12 7.27 0.23
N ASN A 262 -39.18 8.09 0.29
CA ASN A 262 -40.57 7.61 0.30
C ASN A 262 -41.23 7.76 -1.08
N ASP A 263 -41.16 8.95 -1.70
CA ASP A 263 -41.93 9.26 -2.91
C ASP A 263 -41.06 9.18 -4.18
N TRP A 264 -39.86 9.77 -4.17
CA TRP A 264 -39.02 9.85 -5.38
C TRP A 264 -38.27 8.56 -5.67
N LEU A 265 -37.66 7.98 -4.64
CA LEU A 265 -36.88 6.75 -4.74
C LEU A 265 -37.16 5.87 -3.52
N PRO A 266 -38.23 5.07 -3.56
CA PRO A 266 -38.66 4.25 -2.43
C PRO A 266 -37.55 3.37 -1.87
N THR A 267 -37.52 3.26 -0.54
CA THR A 267 -36.56 2.39 0.16
C THR A 267 -36.71 0.95 -0.30
N GLY A 268 -35.59 0.31 -0.65
CA GLY A 268 -35.56 -1.06 -1.19
C GLY A 268 -35.74 -1.17 -2.71
N SER A 269 -35.97 -0.06 -3.42
CA SER A 269 -35.97 -0.06 -4.89
C SER A 269 -34.61 -0.48 -5.47
N PHE A 270 -34.62 -1.09 -6.65
CA PHE A 270 -33.40 -1.51 -7.36
C PHE A 270 -32.37 -0.36 -7.48
N ILE A 271 -32.83 0.84 -7.88
CA ILE A 271 -31.95 2.00 -8.07
C ILE A 271 -31.32 2.43 -6.74
N ALA A 272 -32.08 2.43 -5.64
CA ALA A 272 -31.53 2.74 -4.31
C ALA A 272 -30.46 1.72 -3.90
N ARG A 273 -30.70 0.42 -4.11
CA ARG A 273 -29.74 -0.63 -3.77
C ARG A 273 -28.50 -0.62 -4.65
N LEU A 274 -28.66 -0.45 -5.97
CA LEU A 274 -27.57 -0.35 -6.94
C LEU A 274 -26.59 0.76 -6.57
N PHE A 275 -27.10 1.93 -6.22
CA PHE A 275 -26.28 3.07 -5.80
C PHE A 275 -25.85 3.00 -4.32
N GLY A 276 -26.36 2.05 -3.54
CA GLY A 276 -26.06 1.90 -2.12
C GLY A 276 -26.65 3.02 -1.28
N LEU A 277 -27.81 3.56 -1.69
CA LEU A 277 -28.59 4.53 -0.93
C LEU A 277 -29.41 3.80 0.13
N THR A 278 -29.08 4.02 1.40
CA THR A 278 -29.81 3.45 2.54
C THR A 278 -30.28 4.55 3.46
N THR A 279 -31.49 4.39 3.98
CA THR A 279 -32.05 5.24 5.01
C THR A 279 -31.39 4.90 6.35
N LEU A 280 -30.87 5.92 7.02
CA LEU A 280 -30.27 5.81 8.36
C LEU A 280 -31.28 6.17 9.45
N MET A 281 -32.30 6.96 9.08
CA MET A 281 -33.33 7.47 9.96
C MET A 281 -34.68 7.05 9.41
N ASP A 282 -35.50 6.41 10.25
CA ASP A 282 -36.86 6.05 9.88
C ASP A 282 -37.73 7.32 9.85
N SER A 283 -38.55 7.45 8.81
CA SER A 283 -39.47 8.58 8.64
C SER A 283 -40.94 8.15 8.58
N THR A 284 -41.21 6.85 8.77
CA THR A 284 -42.56 6.29 8.77
C THR A 284 -43.34 6.73 10.01
N CYS A 285 -44.64 7.01 9.85
CA CYS A 285 -45.50 7.37 10.96
C CYS A 285 -46.12 6.10 11.58
N PRO A 286 -46.27 6.01 12.92
CA PRO A 286 -46.11 7.08 13.92
C PRO A 286 -44.68 7.28 14.46
N ASP A 287 -43.76 6.37 14.15
CA ASP A 287 -42.39 6.30 14.70
C ASP A 287 -41.34 7.02 13.84
N TRP A 288 -41.58 8.31 13.59
CA TRP A 288 -40.71 9.14 12.78
C TRP A 288 -39.48 9.62 13.57
N TRP A 289 -38.33 9.71 12.88
CA TRP A 289 -37.05 10.23 13.37
C TRP A 289 -36.35 9.36 14.43
N LYS A 290 -36.66 8.06 14.41
CA LYS A 290 -35.90 7.06 15.15
C LYS A 290 -34.74 6.56 14.29
N PHE A 291 -33.57 6.48 14.90
CA PHE A 291 -32.45 5.74 14.33
C PHE A 291 -32.72 4.26 14.62
N PRO A 292 -32.83 3.39 13.60
CA PRO A 292 -33.14 1.98 13.81
C PRO A 292 -32.17 1.29 14.78
N PHE A 293 -30.90 1.72 14.80
CA PHE A 293 -29.85 1.19 15.68
C PHE A 293 -29.88 1.72 17.13
N VAL A 294 -30.75 2.68 17.45
CA VAL A 294 -30.96 3.22 18.82
C VAL A 294 -32.32 2.80 19.37
N ALA A 295 -33.12 2.07 18.59
CA ALA A 295 -34.42 1.58 19.03
C ALA A 295 -34.24 0.51 20.13
N PRO A 296 -35.07 0.52 21.18
CA PRO A 296 -34.98 -0.44 22.29
C PRO A 296 -35.24 -1.90 21.85
N ASP A 297 -35.87 -2.10 20.69
CA ASP A 297 -36.18 -3.42 20.12
C ASP A 297 -35.08 -3.93 19.16
N PHE A 298 -33.93 -3.25 19.09
CA PHE A 298 -32.84 -3.60 18.19
C PHE A 298 -31.92 -4.66 18.80
N ASN A 299 -31.81 -5.82 18.16
CA ASN A 299 -30.90 -6.89 18.59
C ASN A 299 -29.44 -6.52 18.30
N ASP A 300 -28.53 -6.79 19.25
CA ASP A 300 -27.08 -6.56 19.09
C ASP A 300 -26.50 -7.26 17.84
N ASP A 301 -27.04 -8.44 17.50
CA ASP A 301 -26.63 -9.21 16.32
C ASP A 301 -26.94 -8.48 15.00
N ASP A 302 -28.06 -7.75 14.91
CA ASP A 302 -28.40 -6.95 13.73
C ASP A 302 -27.48 -5.73 13.58
N LEU A 303 -27.00 -5.16 14.69
CA LEU A 303 -26.00 -4.09 14.67
C LEU A 303 -24.71 -4.59 14.04
N ILE A 304 -24.25 -5.74 14.55
CA ILE A 304 -22.99 -6.36 14.12
C ILE A 304 -23.09 -6.79 12.66
N MET A 305 -24.24 -7.23 12.16
CA MET A 305 -24.38 -7.66 10.76
C MET A 305 -24.52 -6.51 9.76
N LYS A 306 -25.03 -5.34 10.18
CA LYS A 306 -25.35 -4.21 9.27
C LYS A 306 -24.52 -2.94 9.49
N TRP A 307 -23.58 -2.91 10.45
CA TRP A 307 -22.74 -1.73 10.71
C TRP A 307 -22.05 -1.11 9.49
N PRO A 308 -21.60 -1.84 8.44
CA PRO A 308 -20.94 -1.22 7.29
C PRO A 308 -21.88 -0.26 6.53
N VAL A 309 -23.19 -0.52 6.58
CA VAL A 309 -24.23 0.34 6.01
C VAL A 309 -24.25 1.71 6.71
N TYR A 310 -24.19 1.70 8.04
CA TYR A 310 -24.20 2.91 8.86
C TYR A 310 -22.85 3.64 8.83
N ALA A 311 -21.74 2.91 8.70
CA ALA A 311 -20.41 3.50 8.62
C ALA A 311 -20.13 4.22 7.30
N ASN A 312 -20.75 3.80 6.18
CA ASN A 312 -20.43 4.30 4.85
C ASN A 312 -20.45 5.84 4.71
N PRO A 313 -21.51 6.58 5.12
CA PRO A 313 -21.53 8.04 5.04
C PRO A 313 -20.41 8.71 5.86
N ILE A 314 -20.10 8.16 7.04
CA ILE A 314 -19.05 8.67 7.92
C ILE A 314 -17.68 8.45 7.27
N VAL A 315 -17.44 7.26 6.72
CA VAL A 315 -16.19 6.89 6.05
C VAL A 315 -15.94 7.78 4.82
N VAL A 316 -16.97 8.03 4.01
CA VAL A 316 -16.88 8.94 2.85
C VAL A 316 -16.58 10.38 3.28
N LEU A 317 -17.20 10.85 4.36
CA LEU A 317 -16.95 12.19 4.90
C LEU A 317 -15.51 12.34 5.41
N ILE A 318 -15.03 11.36 6.20
CA ILE A 318 -13.65 11.33 6.68
C ILE A 318 -12.69 11.29 5.48
N PHE A 319 -13.00 10.52 4.44
CA PHE A 319 -12.20 10.43 3.22
C PHE A 319 -12.10 11.77 2.51
N TYR A 320 -13.20 12.51 2.38
CA TYR A 320 -13.21 13.86 1.84
C TYR A 320 -12.25 14.77 2.59
N TYR A 321 -12.38 14.89 3.92
CA TYR A 321 -11.53 15.78 4.72
C TYR A 321 -10.05 15.38 4.71
N ILE A 322 -9.73 14.08 4.82
CA ILE A 322 -8.35 13.59 4.74
C ILE A 322 -7.76 13.87 3.36
N THR A 323 -8.50 13.62 2.28
CA THR A 323 -8.03 13.85 0.91
C THR A 323 -7.77 15.34 0.66
N VAL A 324 -8.65 16.23 1.12
CA VAL A 324 -8.47 17.68 1.04
C VAL A 324 -7.24 18.14 1.84
N ALA A 325 -7.07 17.64 3.07
CA ALA A 325 -5.90 17.94 3.89
C ALA A 325 -4.60 17.48 3.21
N GLN A 326 -4.57 16.25 2.69
CA GLN A 326 -3.43 15.70 1.95
C GLN A 326 -3.14 16.46 0.66
N TYR A 327 -4.17 16.83 -0.09
CA TYR A 327 -4.02 17.63 -1.30
C TYR A 327 -3.37 18.98 -0.99
N LYS A 328 -3.80 19.68 0.07
CA LYS A 328 -3.19 20.94 0.50
C LYS A 328 -1.76 20.76 1.00
N PHE A 329 -1.52 19.68 1.75
CA PHE A 329 -0.20 19.35 2.28
C PHE A 329 0.82 19.05 1.17
N THR A 330 0.37 18.43 0.08
CA THR A 330 1.21 18.09 -1.08
C THR A 330 1.32 19.24 -2.10
N ARG A 331 0.25 20.01 -2.35
CA ARG A 331 0.23 21.14 -3.30
C ARG A 331 1.17 22.29 -2.90
N ASN A 332 1.18 22.67 -1.63
CA ASN A 332 1.97 23.81 -1.16
C ASN A 332 3.44 23.45 -0.87
N GLY A 333 3.77 22.16 -0.84
CA GLY A 333 5.07 21.64 -0.46
C GLY A 333 6.07 21.43 -1.60
N SER A 334 5.64 21.57 -2.86
CA SER A 334 6.49 21.42 -4.05
C SER A 334 7.06 22.73 -4.58
N ARG A 335 6.54 23.88 -4.13
CA ARG A 335 6.88 25.21 -4.67
C ARG A 335 8.09 25.89 -4.02
N GLN A 336 8.70 25.25 -3.03
CA GLN A 336 9.86 25.79 -2.30
C GLN A 336 11.17 25.08 -2.63
N TYR A 337 11.16 24.26 -3.69
CA TYR A 337 12.34 23.76 -4.35
C TYR A 337 12.31 24.35 -5.76
N ILE A 338 13.13 25.38 -6.00
CA ILE A 338 13.55 25.70 -7.37
C ILE A 338 14.50 24.57 -7.73
N ASP A 339 13.92 23.50 -8.24
CA ASP A 339 14.58 22.60 -9.16
C ASP A 339 13.67 22.69 -10.39
N ASP A 340 14.18 23.27 -11.48
CA ASP A 340 13.45 23.56 -12.73
C ASP A 340 13.01 22.28 -13.48
N ASN A 341 12.92 21.16 -12.76
CA ASN A 341 12.40 19.91 -13.23
C ASN A 341 11.16 19.53 -12.42
N ASP A 342 10.01 19.94 -12.93
CA ASP A 342 8.63 19.56 -12.52
C ASP A 342 8.35 18.04 -12.70
N TYR A 343 9.39 17.21 -12.67
CA TYR A 343 9.43 15.79 -12.98
C TYR A 343 9.37 14.87 -11.76
N GLY A 344 9.27 15.41 -10.54
CA GLY A 344 9.17 14.60 -9.33
C GLY A 344 8.08 13.51 -9.45
N SER A 345 8.47 12.27 -9.15
CA SER A 345 7.55 11.14 -9.06
C SER A 345 7.66 10.53 -7.66
N SER A 346 6.52 10.36 -6.99
CA SER A 346 6.43 9.64 -5.71
C SER A 346 6.87 8.17 -5.81
N VAL A 347 7.08 7.68 -7.02
CA VAL A 347 7.37 6.27 -7.34
C VAL A 347 8.82 6.11 -7.85
N HIS A 348 9.51 7.18 -8.25
CA HIS A 348 10.83 7.14 -8.91
C HIS A 348 11.84 8.13 -8.32
N GLU A 349 12.03 8.11 -7.00
CA GLU A 349 13.07 8.91 -6.34
C GLU A 349 14.49 8.57 -6.89
N GLU A 350 14.65 7.38 -7.46
CA GLU A 350 15.86 6.85 -8.10
C GLU A 350 16.21 7.44 -9.48
N ARG A 351 15.34 8.26 -10.07
CA ARG A 351 15.67 9.02 -11.29
C ARG A 351 16.19 10.42 -11.00
N PHE A 352 16.02 10.94 -9.78
CA PHE A 352 16.16 12.38 -9.49
C PHE A 352 17.34 12.77 -8.60
N VAL A 353 18.20 11.85 -8.16
CA VAL A 353 19.43 12.22 -7.42
C VAL A 353 20.53 12.76 -8.35
N SER A 354 20.14 13.42 -9.43
CA SER A 354 21.03 14.04 -10.42
C SER A 354 20.83 15.55 -10.38
N SER A 355 21.42 16.23 -9.39
CA SER A 355 21.82 17.65 -9.47
C SER A 355 22.58 18.14 -8.23
N SER A 356 22.26 17.64 -7.03
CA SER A 356 22.75 18.28 -5.79
C SER A 356 24.07 17.74 -5.23
N GLY A 357 24.97 17.20 -6.06
CA GLY A 357 26.18 16.56 -5.58
C GLY A 357 27.33 16.69 -6.55
N THR A 358 27.98 17.86 -6.56
CA THR A 358 29.44 18.09 -6.57
C THR A 358 29.72 19.52 -7.02
N VAL A 359 29.84 20.44 -6.06
CA VAL A 359 30.80 21.55 -6.13
C VAL A 359 31.46 21.59 -4.75
N GLU A 360 32.30 20.59 -4.46
CA GLU A 360 33.40 20.80 -3.54
C GLU A 360 34.45 21.58 -4.33
N THR A 361 34.34 22.91 -4.31
CA THR A 361 35.51 23.74 -4.57
C THR A 361 36.40 23.63 -3.34
N ASN A 362 37.41 22.75 -3.43
CA ASN A 362 38.65 22.95 -2.70
C ASN A 362 39.19 24.31 -3.13
N VAL A 363 39.03 25.31 -2.27
CA VAL A 363 39.78 26.57 -2.37
C VAL A 363 40.51 26.67 -1.05
N ASP A 364 41.81 26.41 -1.14
CA ASP A 364 42.79 26.81 -0.13
C ASP A 364 42.60 28.30 0.16
N ASP A 365 42.53 28.63 1.45
CA ASP A 365 42.56 30.01 1.93
C ASP A 365 43.87 30.67 1.48
N GLY A 366 43.78 31.66 0.60
CA GLY A 366 44.94 32.46 0.24
C GLY A 366 44.70 33.41 -0.92
N ILE A 367 44.67 34.70 -0.57
CA ILE A 367 44.99 35.85 -1.42
C ILE A 367 43.80 36.51 -2.16
N VAL A 368 43.78 37.84 -2.02
CA VAL A 368 43.09 38.87 -2.80
C VAL A 368 41.69 39.25 -2.32
N GLY A 369 41.68 40.12 -1.30
CA GLY A 369 40.71 41.21 -1.28
C GLY A 369 40.93 42.15 -2.47
N GLN A 370 39.92 43.00 -2.72
CA GLN A 370 39.89 44.07 -3.73
C GLN A 370 39.22 43.67 -5.05
N LEU A 371 37.88 43.82 -5.11
CA LEU A 371 37.21 44.78 -6.01
C LEU A 371 35.67 44.66 -5.85
N ILE A 372 35.11 45.30 -4.82
CA ILE A 372 33.67 45.63 -4.80
C ILE A 372 33.57 47.12 -4.46
N SER A 373 33.54 47.93 -5.51
CA SER A 373 32.76 49.16 -5.55
C SER A 373 32.68 49.61 -7.01
N ILE A 374 31.45 49.77 -7.52
CA ILE A 374 30.99 50.91 -8.34
C ILE A 374 29.75 50.48 -9.16
N SER A 375 28.73 51.32 -8.99
CA SER A 375 27.61 51.65 -9.87
C SER A 375 26.26 50.95 -9.67
N GLU A 376 25.39 51.74 -9.02
CA GLU A 376 23.94 51.77 -9.15
C GLU A 376 23.44 51.97 -10.59
N SER A 377 22.16 51.58 -10.79
CA SER A 377 21.11 52.25 -11.58
C SER A 377 21.31 52.50 -13.09
N SER A 378 20.45 51.91 -13.94
CA SER A 378 19.51 52.67 -14.79
C SER A 378 18.62 51.77 -15.71
N ALA A 379 17.58 52.41 -16.22
CA ALA A 379 16.41 51.97 -16.98
C ALA A 379 16.59 51.08 -18.24
N ALA A 380 15.49 50.43 -18.63
CA ALA A 380 15.27 49.71 -19.90
C ALA A 380 15.39 50.65 -21.14
N PRO A 381 15.64 50.14 -22.37
CA PRO A 381 14.55 49.59 -23.20
C PRO A 381 14.92 48.46 -24.19
N SER A 382 13.89 48.01 -24.91
CA SER A 382 13.80 47.00 -25.98
C SER A 382 14.95 46.91 -27.01
N GLY A 383 15.26 45.68 -27.44
CA GLY A 383 16.04 45.41 -28.66
C GLY A 383 16.05 43.93 -29.07
N ARG A 384 15.52 43.63 -30.26
CA ARG A 384 15.60 42.35 -30.99
C ARG A 384 17.05 41.98 -31.31
N GLY A 385 17.43 40.70 -31.21
CA GLY A 385 18.68 40.21 -31.80
C GLY A 385 19.11 38.77 -31.45
N ARG A 386 18.57 37.80 -32.21
CA ARG A 386 19.25 36.69 -32.93
C ARG A 386 20.45 35.91 -32.30
N GLY A 387 20.33 34.57 -32.34
CA GLY A 387 21.41 33.55 -32.32
C GLY A 387 21.33 32.62 -31.09
N ASN A 388 21.39 31.29 -31.13
CA ASN A 388 21.78 30.33 -32.15
C ASN A 388 21.03 29.00 -31.99
N THR A 389 20.76 28.39 -33.13
CA THR A 389 20.36 27.00 -33.41
C THR A 389 21.34 25.97 -32.86
N LEU A 390 20.81 24.92 -32.23
CA LEU A 390 21.49 23.66 -31.93
C LEU A 390 20.68 22.54 -32.61
N LEU A 391 21.21 22.02 -33.72
CA LEU A 391 20.73 20.82 -34.40
C LEU A 391 21.83 19.76 -34.39
N LEU A 392 21.39 18.53 -34.14
CA LEU A 392 22.13 17.27 -34.14
C LEU A 392 23.00 17.10 -35.39
N SER A 393 24.10 16.36 -35.23
CA SER A 393 24.60 15.52 -36.32
C SER A 393 24.94 14.13 -35.80
N ASP A 394 24.46 13.16 -36.57
CA ASP A 394 24.59 11.72 -36.41
C ASP A 394 25.52 11.20 -37.51
N ALA A 395 26.20 10.09 -37.21
CA ALA A 395 27.01 9.16 -38.01
C ALA A 395 27.31 9.39 -39.52
N SER A 396 28.57 9.14 -39.94
CA SER A 396 29.01 7.85 -40.56
C SER A 396 30.23 7.94 -41.52
N SER A 397 31.00 6.84 -41.54
CA SER A 397 31.77 6.23 -42.65
C SER A 397 33.26 6.56 -42.94
N GLN A 398 34.06 5.48 -42.80
CA GLN A 398 35.06 4.89 -43.73
C GLN A 398 36.57 5.24 -43.72
N ASN A 399 37.34 4.14 -43.92
CA ASN A 399 38.77 3.89 -44.25
C ASN A 399 39.55 3.19 -43.10
N GLU A 400 39.89 1.89 -43.16
CA GLU A 400 40.96 1.19 -43.94
C GLU A 400 42.34 1.87 -43.73
N ASP A 401 43.48 1.27 -43.35
CA ASP A 401 44.02 -0.09 -43.31
C ASP A 401 45.29 -0.08 -42.40
N GLU A 402 45.74 -1.25 -41.91
CA GLU A 402 47.14 -1.72 -41.74
C GLU A 402 47.39 -2.60 -40.50
N ALA A 403 47.88 -3.81 -40.78
CA ALA A 403 48.42 -4.77 -39.81
C ALA A 403 49.89 -5.07 -40.12
N ARG A 404 50.84 -4.83 -39.18
CA ARG A 404 52.11 -5.58 -39.10
C ARG A 404 52.86 -5.48 -37.75
N SER A 405 52.86 -6.60 -37.02
CA SER A 405 53.90 -7.20 -36.15
C SER A 405 55.02 -6.35 -35.50
N ARG A 406 55.10 -6.41 -34.16
CA ARG A 406 56.34 -6.67 -33.36
C ARG A 406 56.02 -7.00 -31.89
N SER A 407 56.66 -8.04 -31.35
CA SER A 407 56.76 -8.38 -29.92
C SER A 407 58.26 -8.39 -29.54
N PRO A 408 58.67 -8.58 -28.27
CA PRO A 408 58.19 -8.01 -27.00
C PRO A 408 59.34 -7.39 -26.16
N GLN A 409 59.11 -6.33 -25.37
CA GLN A 409 60.06 -5.95 -24.29
C GLN A 409 59.42 -5.22 -23.09
N ARG A 410 59.04 -6.04 -22.10
CA ARG A 410 59.35 -5.98 -20.65
C ARG A 410 59.18 -4.66 -19.85
N ASN A 411 58.14 -4.73 -19.00
CA ASN A 411 58.00 -4.30 -17.60
C ASN A 411 57.59 -2.85 -17.23
N GLY A 412 56.36 -2.74 -16.72
CA GLY A 412 55.84 -1.65 -15.90
C GLY A 412 54.39 -1.91 -15.49
N GLU A 413 54.20 -2.69 -14.41
CA GLU A 413 52.98 -2.87 -13.61
C GLU A 413 51.60 -2.65 -14.26
N GLY A 414 51.00 -3.75 -14.75
CA GLY A 414 49.60 -3.78 -15.11
C GLY A 414 48.70 -3.64 -13.87
N GLN A 415 47.98 -2.52 -13.77
CA GLN A 415 46.73 -2.49 -13.02
C GLN A 415 45.78 -3.47 -13.68
N ASN A 416 45.59 -4.64 -13.06
CA ASN A 416 44.52 -5.57 -13.36
C ASN A 416 43.18 -4.79 -13.30
N SER A 417 42.63 -4.44 -14.46
CA SER A 417 41.26 -3.98 -14.58
C SER A 417 40.37 -5.17 -14.21
N ILE A 418 40.01 -5.25 -12.93
CA ILE A 418 39.03 -6.19 -12.40
C ILE A 418 37.77 -6.02 -13.26
N PRO A 419 37.26 -7.07 -13.94
CA PRO A 419 36.00 -6.95 -14.67
C PRO A 419 34.92 -6.53 -13.67
N LEU A 420 34.32 -5.35 -13.91
CA LEU A 420 33.23 -4.82 -13.10
C LEU A 420 32.12 -5.86 -13.03
N ARG A 421 31.96 -6.48 -11.86
CA ARG A 421 30.95 -7.50 -11.60
C ARG A 421 29.57 -6.89 -11.82
N LYS A 422 28.77 -7.48 -12.72
CA LYS A 422 27.39 -7.07 -13.04
C LYS A 422 26.60 -6.80 -11.75
N VAL A 423 26.30 -5.53 -11.48
CA VAL A 423 25.51 -5.17 -10.29
C VAL A 423 24.08 -5.68 -10.50
N THR A 424 23.57 -6.50 -9.59
CA THR A 424 22.20 -7.02 -9.63
C THR A 424 21.26 -6.12 -8.81
N SER A 425 19.94 -6.20 -9.06
CA SER A 425 18.93 -5.43 -8.31
C SER A 425 18.98 -5.67 -6.80
N GLN A 426 19.45 -6.84 -6.37
CA GLN A 426 19.65 -7.19 -4.96
C GLN A 426 20.71 -6.32 -4.28
N VAL A 427 21.78 -5.97 -5.00
CA VAL A 427 22.84 -5.08 -4.49
C VAL A 427 22.28 -3.68 -4.26
N VAL A 428 21.41 -3.21 -5.17
CA VAL A 428 20.71 -1.93 -5.05
C VAL A 428 19.77 -1.93 -3.83
N ASP A 429 18.98 -2.99 -3.65
CA ASP A 429 18.05 -3.09 -2.51
C ASP A 429 18.79 -3.11 -1.16
N ARG A 430 19.87 -3.90 -1.05
CA ARG A 430 20.71 -3.95 0.14
C ARG A 430 21.29 -2.58 0.48
N ASN A 431 21.74 -1.83 -0.52
CA ASN A 431 22.32 -0.50 -0.34
C ASN A 431 21.27 0.56 0.03
N LYS A 432 20.04 0.47 -0.52
CA LYS A 432 18.94 1.33 -0.08
C LYS A 432 18.56 1.06 1.37
N LEU A 433 18.47 -0.20 1.75
CA LEU A 433 18.17 -0.61 3.12
C LEU A 433 19.29 -0.16 4.08
N SER A 434 20.57 -0.28 3.70
CA SER A 434 21.67 0.23 4.53
C SER A 434 21.59 1.74 4.75
N ASN A 435 21.17 2.50 3.74
CA ASN A 435 21.03 3.96 3.88
C ASN A 435 19.82 4.37 4.73
N ILE A 436 18.80 3.51 4.85
CA ILE A 436 17.63 3.76 5.71
C ILE A 436 17.94 3.42 7.17
N PHE A 437 18.65 2.30 7.40
CA PHE A 437 18.90 1.80 8.74
C PHE A 437 20.16 2.37 9.41
N ASN A 438 21.06 3.00 8.65
CA ASN A 438 22.28 3.60 9.19
C ASN A 438 22.26 5.13 9.03
N LYS A 439 22.73 5.86 10.06
CA LYS A 439 22.97 7.30 9.96
C LYS A 439 24.28 7.56 9.20
N PRO A 440 24.40 8.70 8.46
CA PRO A 440 25.67 9.06 7.82
C PRO A 440 26.77 9.22 8.88
N GLY A 441 27.78 8.35 8.82
CA GLY A 441 28.94 8.35 9.72
C GLY A 441 28.95 7.31 10.84
N GLU A 442 27.89 6.51 11.01
CA GLU A 442 27.80 5.49 12.08
C GLU A 442 28.08 4.09 11.53
N GLN A 443 28.91 3.29 12.22
CA GLN A 443 29.21 1.92 11.81
C GLN A 443 27.97 1.01 11.95
N GLU A 444 27.77 0.14 10.97
CA GLU A 444 26.62 -0.76 10.91
C GLU A 444 26.51 -1.67 12.16
N SER A 445 25.49 -1.43 12.98
CA SER A 445 25.14 -2.29 14.12
C SER A 445 24.80 -3.72 13.67
N ALA A 446 25.07 -4.70 14.53
CA ALA A 446 24.71 -6.11 14.33
C ALA A 446 23.25 -6.31 13.92
N ALA A 447 22.36 -5.57 14.57
CA ALA A 447 20.92 -5.64 14.35
C ALA A 447 20.52 -5.03 13.01
N SER A 448 21.11 -3.91 12.59
CA SER A 448 20.80 -3.29 11.29
C SER A 448 21.26 -4.20 10.15
N LYS A 449 22.45 -4.80 10.23
CA LYS A 449 22.90 -5.80 9.24
C LYS A 449 21.97 -6.99 9.13
N GLY A 450 21.50 -7.51 10.26
CA GLY A 450 20.54 -8.61 10.32
C GLY A 450 19.22 -8.23 9.64
N MET A 451 18.64 -7.08 9.98
CA MET A 451 17.39 -6.59 9.38
C MET A 451 17.53 -6.32 7.89
N ILE A 452 18.64 -5.71 7.45
CA ILE A 452 18.93 -5.47 6.02
C ILE A 452 18.99 -6.82 5.27
N ALA A 453 19.66 -7.83 5.83
CA ALA A 453 19.75 -9.15 5.23
C ALA A 453 18.38 -9.82 5.13
N VAL A 454 17.57 -9.77 6.19
CA VAL A 454 16.20 -10.31 6.20
C VAL A 454 15.31 -9.58 5.19
N MET A 455 15.31 -8.25 5.16
CA MET A 455 14.50 -7.49 4.21
C MET A 455 14.92 -7.73 2.76
N THR A 456 16.23 -7.80 2.49
CA THR A 456 16.74 -8.15 1.15
C THR A 456 16.31 -9.56 0.75
N PHE A 457 16.36 -10.52 1.68
CA PHE A 457 15.88 -11.88 1.46
C PHE A 457 14.37 -11.91 1.17
N VAL A 458 13.56 -11.18 1.93
CA VAL A 458 12.11 -11.08 1.73
C VAL A 458 11.79 -10.44 0.37
N ILE A 459 12.45 -9.34 0.00
CA ILE A 459 12.24 -8.69 -1.31
C ILE A 459 12.64 -9.62 -2.46
N PHE A 460 13.75 -10.34 -2.31
CA PHE A 460 14.20 -11.27 -3.35
C PHE A 460 13.24 -12.46 -3.53
N HIS A 461 12.67 -12.96 -2.43
CA HIS A 461 11.73 -14.08 -2.41
C HIS A 461 10.25 -13.67 -2.37
N ALA A 462 9.95 -12.40 -2.64
CA ALA A 462 8.57 -11.89 -2.65
C ALA A 462 7.69 -12.60 -3.68
N TYR A 463 8.27 -13.21 -4.72
CA TYR A 463 7.53 -14.04 -5.67
C TYR A 463 6.88 -15.25 -5.01
N SER A 464 7.56 -15.90 -4.05
CA SER A 464 7.03 -17.02 -3.29
C SER A 464 5.84 -16.61 -2.42
N ILE A 465 5.88 -15.39 -1.85
CA ILE A 465 4.77 -14.82 -1.08
C ILE A 465 3.56 -14.57 -1.97
N ALA A 466 3.78 -14.05 -3.19
CA ALA A 466 2.69 -13.84 -4.16
C ALA A 466 2.04 -15.16 -4.60
N LEU A 467 2.85 -16.18 -4.91
CA LEU A 467 2.34 -17.51 -5.23
C LEU A 467 1.56 -18.13 -4.05
N ALA A 468 2.09 -18.03 -2.83
CA ALA A 468 1.40 -18.51 -1.64
C ALA A 468 0.06 -17.78 -1.43
N ALA A 469 0.02 -16.46 -1.62
CA ALA A 469 -1.21 -15.68 -1.49
C ALA A 469 -2.29 -16.10 -2.51
N MET A 470 -1.91 -16.37 -3.76
CA MET A 470 -2.83 -16.90 -4.78
C MET A 470 -3.36 -18.29 -4.43
N MET A 471 -2.50 -19.17 -3.90
CA MET A 471 -2.93 -20.48 -3.41
C MET A 471 -3.91 -20.35 -2.25
N THR A 472 -3.60 -19.49 -1.27
CA THR A 472 -4.51 -19.21 -0.14
C THR A 472 -5.84 -18.65 -0.61
N TRP A 473 -5.85 -17.75 -1.59
CA TRP A 473 -7.09 -17.25 -2.20
C TRP A 473 -7.94 -18.39 -2.74
N ALA A 474 -7.36 -19.25 -3.58
CA ALA A 474 -8.08 -20.35 -4.22
C ALA A 474 -8.77 -21.27 -3.21
N LEU A 475 -8.16 -21.45 -2.04
CA LEU A 475 -8.62 -22.34 -0.98
C LEU A 475 -9.67 -21.71 -0.05
N LEU A 476 -9.51 -20.42 0.25
CA LEU A 476 -10.48 -19.68 1.07
C LEU A 476 -11.79 -19.47 0.30
N TYR A 477 -11.72 -19.32 -1.02
CA TYR A 477 -12.86 -19.08 -1.90
C TYR A 477 -12.93 -20.17 -2.97
N HIS A 478 -13.53 -21.31 -2.62
CA HIS A 478 -13.72 -22.44 -3.53
C HIS A 478 -14.54 -22.01 -4.75
N SER A 479 -13.92 -22.02 -5.93
CA SER A 479 -14.53 -21.58 -7.19
C SER A 479 -13.69 -22.05 -8.38
N ILE A 480 -14.28 -22.14 -9.58
CA ILE A 480 -13.52 -22.48 -10.80
C ILE A 480 -12.43 -21.42 -11.05
N PHE A 481 -12.70 -20.17 -10.73
CA PHE A 481 -11.72 -19.09 -10.84
C PHE A 481 -10.53 -19.28 -9.88
N GLY A 482 -10.81 -19.76 -8.66
CA GLY A 482 -9.79 -20.18 -7.70
C GLY A 482 -8.99 -21.38 -8.19
N LEU A 483 -9.63 -22.37 -8.82
CA LEU A 483 -8.96 -23.52 -9.43
C LEU A 483 -7.88 -23.09 -10.44
N VAL A 484 -8.17 -22.09 -11.28
CA VAL A 484 -7.18 -21.55 -12.23
C VAL A 484 -5.96 -20.97 -11.50
N LEU A 485 -6.15 -20.21 -10.40
CA LEU A 485 -5.04 -19.70 -9.57
C LEU A 485 -4.24 -20.83 -8.93
N LEU A 486 -4.92 -21.87 -8.46
CA LEU A 486 -4.31 -23.03 -7.81
C LEU A 486 -3.44 -23.81 -8.79
N ILE A 487 -3.98 -24.17 -9.96
CA ILE A 487 -3.26 -24.87 -11.02
C ILE A 487 -2.06 -24.04 -11.48
N LEU A 488 -2.26 -22.74 -11.76
CA LEU A 488 -1.19 -21.85 -12.18
C LEU A 488 -0.08 -21.77 -11.12
N THR A 489 -0.44 -21.70 -9.85
CA THR A 489 0.52 -21.69 -8.74
C THR A 489 1.30 -22.99 -8.70
N CYS A 490 0.63 -24.16 -8.70
CA CYS A 490 1.29 -25.47 -8.72
C CYS A 490 2.26 -25.62 -9.90
N ILE A 491 1.88 -25.21 -11.11
CA ILE A 491 2.74 -25.24 -12.30
C ILE A 491 3.97 -24.34 -12.13
N LEU A 492 3.77 -23.09 -11.66
CA LEU A 492 4.87 -22.13 -11.48
C LEU A 492 5.92 -22.62 -10.48
N TRP A 493 5.49 -23.27 -9.40
CA TRP A 493 6.37 -23.83 -8.38
C TRP A 493 7.24 -24.98 -8.91
N ILE A 494 6.72 -25.79 -9.84
CA ILE A 494 7.45 -26.93 -10.43
C ILE A 494 8.62 -26.46 -11.32
N PHE A 495 8.50 -25.33 -12.03
CA PHE A 495 9.57 -24.85 -12.91
C PHE A 495 10.90 -24.64 -12.19
N ARG A 496 12.03 -25.03 -12.81
CA ARG A 496 13.37 -24.91 -12.22
C ARG A 496 13.65 -23.49 -11.68
N ASP A 497 13.45 -22.48 -12.52
CA ASP A 497 13.58 -21.06 -12.17
C ASP A 497 12.21 -20.41 -11.92
N THR A 498 11.60 -20.73 -10.78
CA THR A 498 10.28 -20.24 -10.37
C THR A 498 10.21 -18.71 -10.41
N ARG A 499 11.22 -18.01 -9.89
CA ARG A 499 11.28 -16.54 -9.89
C ARG A 499 11.15 -15.92 -11.28
N LYS A 500 11.94 -16.40 -12.25
CA LYS A 500 11.94 -15.89 -13.63
C LYS A 500 10.60 -16.18 -14.33
N SER A 501 10.06 -17.37 -14.11
CA SER A 501 8.78 -17.80 -14.67
C SER A 501 7.62 -16.96 -14.11
N SER A 502 7.58 -16.78 -12.78
CA SER A 502 6.60 -15.91 -12.11
C SER A 502 6.70 -14.45 -12.57
N PHE A 503 7.90 -13.92 -12.79
CA PHE A 503 8.08 -12.55 -13.31
C PHE A 503 7.61 -12.40 -14.75
N THR A 504 7.76 -13.45 -15.56
CA THR A 504 7.26 -13.48 -16.94
C THR A 504 5.72 -13.51 -16.97
N MET A 505 5.10 -14.28 -16.09
CA MET A 505 3.64 -14.41 -15.99
C MET A 505 2.96 -13.31 -15.15
N ALA A 506 3.72 -12.52 -14.39
CA ALA A 506 3.22 -11.47 -13.50
C ALA A 506 2.15 -10.54 -14.11
N PRO A 507 2.26 -10.01 -15.34
CA PRO A 507 1.22 -9.15 -15.91
C PRO A 507 -0.09 -9.89 -16.16
N LEU A 508 -0.05 -11.15 -16.63
CA LEU A 508 -1.24 -11.95 -16.87
C LEU A 508 -1.93 -12.33 -15.57
N ILE A 509 -1.14 -12.72 -14.57
CA ILE A 509 -1.62 -13.02 -13.21
C ILE A 509 -2.34 -11.80 -12.64
N LEU A 510 -1.74 -10.61 -12.75
CA LEU A 510 -2.33 -9.40 -12.17
C LEU A 510 -3.66 -9.04 -12.84
N ILE A 511 -3.72 -9.06 -14.17
CA ILE A 511 -4.97 -8.79 -14.92
C ILE A 511 -6.07 -9.76 -14.49
N TYR A 512 -5.73 -11.04 -14.34
CA TYR A 512 -6.66 -12.05 -13.88
C TYR A 512 -7.14 -11.79 -12.44
N CYS A 513 -6.24 -11.47 -11.51
CA CYS A 513 -6.61 -11.11 -10.13
C CYS A 513 -7.48 -9.84 -10.07
N GLU A 514 -7.19 -8.83 -10.88
CA GLU A 514 -8.01 -7.60 -10.96
C GLU A 514 -9.41 -7.91 -11.49
N PHE A 515 -9.52 -8.75 -12.52
CA PHE A 515 -10.81 -9.23 -13.00
C PHE A 515 -11.61 -9.93 -11.90
N LEU A 516 -10.96 -10.82 -11.12
CA LEU A 516 -11.62 -11.51 -10.00
C LEU A 516 -12.04 -10.56 -8.89
N LEU A 517 -11.24 -9.53 -8.57
CA LEU A 517 -11.61 -8.50 -7.60
C LEU A 517 -12.83 -7.71 -8.04
N VAL A 518 -12.89 -7.33 -9.33
CA VAL A 518 -14.05 -6.62 -9.90
C VAL A 518 -15.28 -7.52 -9.92
N LEU A 519 -15.13 -8.78 -10.32
CA LEU A 519 -16.22 -9.76 -10.30
C LEU A 519 -16.75 -9.95 -8.88
N GLN A 520 -15.88 -10.16 -7.88
CA GLN A 520 -16.28 -10.26 -6.48
C GLN A 520 -16.98 -8.98 -6.00
N TYR A 521 -16.53 -7.81 -6.44
CA TYR A 521 -17.17 -6.55 -6.09
C TYR A 521 -18.64 -6.53 -6.49
N PHE A 522 -18.94 -6.95 -7.73
CA PHE A 522 -20.32 -7.04 -8.22
C PHE A 522 -21.15 -8.08 -7.46
N LEU A 523 -20.55 -9.22 -7.11
CA LEU A 523 -21.21 -10.28 -6.33
C LEU A 523 -21.45 -9.90 -4.86
N SER A 524 -20.75 -8.88 -4.39
CA SER A 524 -20.90 -8.31 -3.06
C SER A 524 -21.89 -7.13 -3.01
N MET A 525 -22.45 -6.72 -4.16
CA MET A 525 -23.51 -5.70 -4.22
C MET A 525 -24.88 -6.29 -3.90
N ASP A 526 -25.77 -5.47 -3.36
CA ASP A 526 -27.15 -5.86 -3.03
C ASP A 526 -28.07 -5.82 -4.28
N ILE A 527 -27.78 -6.67 -5.27
CA ILE A 527 -28.52 -6.80 -6.55
C ILE A 527 -29.01 -8.23 -6.80
N HIS A 528 -28.98 -9.07 -5.75
CA HIS A 528 -29.27 -10.50 -5.83
C HIS A 528 -30.73 -10.78 -6.25
N GLN A 529 -31.68 -9.91 -5.89
CA GLN A 529 -33.10 -10.13 -6.16
C GLN A 529 -33.45 -10.00 -7.63
N GLU A 530 -32.72 -9.16 -8.38
CA GLU A 530 -32.97 -8.90 -9.79
C GLU A 530 -32.29 -9.92 -10.71
N ILE A 531 -31.12 -10.42 -10.31
CA ILE A 531 -30.33 -11.38 -11.11
C ILE A 531 -30.77 -12.82 -10.80
N GLY A 532 -31.22 -13.07 -9.58
CA GLY A 532 -31.55 -14.42 -9.08
C GLY A 532 -30.31 -15.31 -8.91
N ASP A 533 -30.58 -16.60 -8.69
CA ASP A 533 -29.57 -17.64 -8.52
C ASP A 533 -29.58 -18.57 -9.75
N PRO A 534 -28.87 -18.20 -10.83
CA PRO A 534 -28.84 -19.05 -12.00
C PRO A 534 -28.05 -20.34 -11.72
N ALA A 535 -28.51 -21.48 -12.23
CA ALA A 535 -27.95 -22.81 -11.92
C ALA A 535 -26.44 -22.96 -12.25
N TRP A 536 -25.91 -22.17 -13.18
CA TRP A 536 -24.48 -22.18 -13.49
C TRP A 536 -23.62 -21.58 -12.36
N MET A 537 -24.19 -20.75 -11.49
CA MET A 537 -23.46 -20.06 -10.42
C MET A 537 -22.96 -21.04 -9.35
N ASP A 538 -23.81 -22.00 -8.98
CA ASP A 538 -23.46 -23.10 -8.10
C ASP A 538 -22.36 -23.99 -8.70
N PHE A 539 -22.45 -24.27 -10.02
CA PHE A 539 -21.41 -25.02 -10.73
C PHE A 539 -20.05 -24.30 -10.72
N VAL A 540 -20.05 -22.96 -10.89
CA VAL A 540 -18.81 -22.16 -10.87
C VAL A 540 -18.27 -21.96 -9.44
N GLY A 541 -19.07 -22.25 -8.40
CA GLY A 541 -18.70 -22.07 -7.00
C GLY A 541 -18.76 -20.60 -6.56
N ILE A 542 -19.61 -19.79 -7.19
CA ILE A 542 -19.79 -18.38 -6.83
C ILE A 542 -21.01 -18.28 -5.92
N LYS A 543 -20.93 -17.49 -4.86
CA LYS A 543 -22.07 -17.20 -3.99
C LYS A 543 -22.21 -15.71 -3.77
N TRP A 544 -23.46 -15.22 -3.74
CA TRP A 544 -23.76 -13.85 -3.36
C TRP A 544 -23.38 -13.59 -1.90
N ALA A 545 -22.82 -12.42 -1.61
CA ALA A 545 -22.61 -11.98 -0.25
C ALA A 545 -23.83 -11.18 0.22
N THR A 546 -24.84 -11.88 0.76
CA THR A 546 -26.11 -11.27 1.19
C THR A 546 -25.99 -10.39 2.43
N ILE A 547 -25.02 -10.69 3.31
CA ILE A 547 -24.79 -9.95 4.54
C ILE A 547 -23.70 -8.88 4.32
N PRO A 548 -23.94 -7.59 4.64
CA PRO A 548 -22.99 -6.51 4.41
C PRO A 548 -21.60 -6.73 5.03
N VAL A 549 -21.53 -7.29 6.24
CA VAL A 549 -20.25 -7.60 6.89
C VAL A 549 -19.51 -8.73 6.19
N HIS A 550 -20.20 -9.77 5.71
CA HIS A 550 -19.56 -10.82 4.94
C HIS A 550 -18.99 -10.28 3.63
N ALA A 551 -19.76 -9.43 2.93
CA ALA A 551 -19.30 -8.75 1.72
C ALA A 551 -18.01 -7.95 1.96
N LEU A 552 -17.95 -7.18 3.05
CA LEU A 552 -16.78 -6.42 3.46
C LEU A 552 -15.58 -7.33 3.79
N ILE A 553 -15.79 -8.39 4.57
CA ILE A 553 -14.72 -9.33 4.96
C ILE A 553 -14.15 -10.01 3.72
N ILE A 554 -15.00 -10.56 2.84
CA ILE A 554 -14.57 -11.25 1.62
C ILE A 554 -13.73 -10.32 0.74
N LEU A 555 -14.22 -9.11 0.45
CA LEU A 555 -13.49 -8.15 -0.36
C LEU A 555 -12.20 -7.68 0.31
N SER A 556 -12.19 -7.51 1.63
CA SER A 556 -10.99 -7.09 2.36
C SER A 556 -9.88 -8.14 2.31
N VAL A 557 -10.22 -9.41 2.53
CA VAL A 557 -9.27 -10.53 2.50
C VAL A 557 -8.74 -10.73 1.09
N GLN A 558 -9.61 -10.72 0.08
CA GLN A 558 -9.20 -10.81 -1.32
C GLN A 558 -8.31 -9.64 -1.73
N THR A 559 -8.68 -8.40 -1.38
CA THR A 559 -7.85 -7.22 -1.66
C THR A 559 -6.48 -7.36 -0.99
N LEU A 560 -6.41 -7.83 0.25
CA LEU A 560 -5.15 -8.05 0.96
C LEU A 560 -4.29 -9.13 0.28
N LEU A 561 -4.89 -10.25 -0.12
CA LEU A 561 -4.22 -11.34 -0.83
C LEU A 561 -3.73 -10.94 -2.23
N SER A 562 -4.31 -9.89 -2.83
CA SER A 562 -3.84 -9.34 -4.11
C SER A 562 -2.60 -8.46 -3.99
N LEU A 563 -2.32 -7.84 -2.84
CA LEU A 563 -1.19 -6.89 -2.69
C LEU A 563 0.19 -7.50 -3.03
N PRO A 564 0.50 -8.75 -2.63
CA PRO A 564 1.71 -9.44 -3.07
C PRO A 564 1.82 -9.59 -4.60
N VAL A 565 0.70 -9.72 -5.32
CA VAL A 565 0.66 -9.83 -6.78
C VAL A 565 0.98 -8.49 -7.45
N PHE A 566 0.46 -7.37 -6.93
CA PHE A 566 0.88 -6.03 -7.37
C PHE A 566 2.38 -5.81 -7.16
N LEU A 567 2.90 -6.25 -6.01
CA LEU A 567 4.34 -6.20 -5.71
C LEU A 567 5.14 -7.10 -6.66
N LEU A 568 4.65 -8.29 -7.00
CA LEU A 568 5.28 -9.20 -7.96
C LEU A 568 5.52 -8.52 -9.31
N LEU A 569 4.48 -7.89 -9.88
CA LEU A 569 4.61 -7.18 -11.15
C LEU A 569 5.60 -6.01 -11.02
N ARG A 570 5.54 -5.26 -9.92
CA ARG A 570 6.49 -4.16 -9.68
C ARG A 570 7.93 -4.65 -9.68
N LEU A 571 8.22 -5.73 -8.97
CA LEU A 571 9.56 -6.30 -8.88
C LEU A 571 10.02 -6.84 -10.25
N ALA A 572 9.13 -7.48 -11.01
CA ALA A 572 9.42 -7.97 -12.35
C ALA A 572 9.76 -6.83 -13.34
N ARG A 573 8.94 -5.77 -13.37
CA ARG A 573 9.17 -4.59 -14.22
C ARG A 573 10.42 -3.83 -13.82
N ARG A 574 10.65 -3.70 -12.50
CA ARG A 574 11.85 -3.09 -11.94
C ARG A 574 13.10 -3.85 -12.35
N GLU A 575 13.12 -5.17 -12.22
CA GLU A 575 14.29 -5.97 -12.63
C GLU A 575 14.56 -5.82 -14.12
N LYS A 576 13.54 -5.94 -14.98
CA LYS A 576 13.69 -5.74 -16.43
C LYS A 576 14.27 -4.36 -16.77
N TYR A 577 13.85 -3.32 -16.06
CA TYR A 577 14.40 -1.98 -16.22
C TYR A 577 15.87 -1.86 -15.77
N TYR A 578 16.25 -2.51 -14.67
CA TYR A 578 17.65 -2.51 -14.23
C TYR A 578 18.55 -3.32 -15.15
N GLU A 579 18.03 -4.37 -15.78
CA GLU A 579 18.72 -5.16 -16.80
C GLU A 579 18.91 -4.39 -18.11
N SER A 580 17.99 -3.49 -18.48
CA SER A 580 18.12 -2.65 -19.68
C SER A 580 19.10 -1.50 -19.55
N LEU A 581 19.54 -1.15 -18.33
CA LEU A 581 20.52 -0.09 -18.11
C LEU A 581 21.94 -0.58 -18.40
N THR A 582 22.78 0.32 -18.92
CA THR A 582 24.22 0.08 -19.04
C THR A 582 24.87 -0.06 -17.66
N ASP A 583 25.99 -0.79 -17.56
CA ASP A 583 26.68 -0.97 -16.28
C ASP A 583 27.20 0.37 -15.72
N PHE A 584 27.55 1.32 -16.59
CA PHE A 584 27.88 2.69 -16.19
C PHE A 584 26.70 3.43 -15.55
N GLU A 585 25.51 3.39 -16.17
CA GLU A 585 24.30 4.00 -15.60
C GLU A 585 23.86 3.33 -14.29
N ARG A 586 24.02 2.00 -14.23
CA ARG A 586 23.72 1.24 -13.01
C ARG A 586 24.66 1.64 -11.89
N GLN A 587 25.96 1.71 -12.13
CA GLN A 587 26.95 2.13 -11.14
C GLN A 587 26.76 3.60 -10.73
N ARG A 588 26.54 4.50 -11.70
CA ARG A 588 26.22 5.92 -11.46
C ARG A 588 25.04 6.05 -10.52
N ARG A 589 23.97 5.29 -10.73
CA ARG A 589 22.80 5.33 -9.85
C ARG A 589 23.05 4.81 -8.45
N ILE A 590 23.91 3.81 -8.27
CA ILE A 590 24.31 3.38 -6.93
C ILE A 590 25.13 4.48 -6.26
N ASN A 591 26.06 5.09 -6.99
CA ASN A 591 26.93 6.17 -6.51
C ASN A 591 26.16 7.44 -6.14
N SER A 592 25.05 7.73 -6.83
CA SER A 592 24.16 8.84 -6.50
C SER A 592 23.41 8.67 -5.17
N TYR A 593 23.39 7.48 -4.55
CA TYR A 593 22.71 7.27 -3.26
C TYR A 593 23.48 7.74 -2.01
N GLY A 594 24.67 8.30 -2.17
CA GLY A 594 25.53 8.71 -1.06
C GLY A 594 26.94 8.14 -1.23
N THR A 595 27.91 8.98 -0.90
CA THR A 595 29.34 8.89 -1.18
C THR A 595 29.93 7.48 -1.04
N PHE A 596 30.45 6.96 -2.15
CA PHE A 596 31.39 5.85 -2.17
C PHE A 596 32.73 6.32 -1.61
N GLY A 597 32.89 6.21 -0.30
CA GLY A 597 34.22 5.96 0.25
C GLY A 597 34.64 4.58 -0.24
N ALA A 598 35.69 4.50 -1.05
CA ALA A 598 36.33 3.26 -1.46
C ALA A 598 36.85 2.51 -0.23
N SER A 599 35.97 1.77 0.46
CA SER A 599 36.40 0.66 1.30
C SER A 599 36.70 -0.48 0.35
N LYS A 600 37.99 -0.69 0.09
CA LYS A 600 38.53 -1.89 -0.56
C LYS A 600 37.94 -3.14 0.12
N THR A 601 36.85 -3.66 -0.40
CA THR A 601 36.39 -5.02 -0.12
C THR A 601 35.96 -5.59 -1.46
N GLY A 602 36.94 -6.20 -2.12
CA GLY A 602 36.72 -6.98 -3.33
C GLY A 602 35.70 -8.08 -3.12
N ALA A 603 35.09 -8.49 -4.22
CA ALA A 603 34.21 -9.63 -4.29
C ALA A 603 34.89 -10.88 -3.68
N GLY A 604 34.15 -11.57 -2.79
CA GLY A 604 34.59 -12.82 -2.17
C GLY A 604 35.05 -12.62 -0.73
N GLY A 605 34.10 -12.58 0.20
CA GLY A 605 34.41 -12.52 1.61
C GLY A 605 33.26 -11.94 2.41
N VAL A 606 32.74 -12.74 3.34
CA VAL A 606 31.99 -12.28 4.50
C VAL A 606 32.65 -10.98 5.00
N ALA A 607 31.92 -9.87 4.92
CA ALA A 607 32.41 -8.58 5.41
C ALA A 607 32.70 -8.76 6.90
N VAL A 608 33.98 -8.93 7.25
CA VAL A 608 34.43 -9.05 8.64
C VAL A 608 34.04 -7.75 9.32
N ALA A 609 32.96 -7.83 10.11
CA ALA A 609 32.55 -6.75 10.98
C ALA A 609 33.73 -6.45 11.92
N LYS A 610 34.23 -5.21 11.91
CA LYS A 610 35.21 -4.72 12.89
C LYS A 610 34.66 -4.75 14.32
N ASP A 611 33.35 -4.90 14.48
CA ASP A 611 32.65 -4.89 15.77
C ASP A 611 32.43 -6.30 16.34
N PRO A 612 32.92 -6.63 17.55
CA PRO A 612 32.92 -7.99 18.08
C PRO A 612 31.51 -8.55 18.36
N LYS A 613 30.53 -7.71 18.71
CA LYS A 613 29.12 -8.12 18.92
C LYS A 613 28.40 -8.44 17.59
N SER A 614 28.68 -7.65 16.56
CA SER A 614 28.15 -7.84 15.20
C SER A 614 28.69 -9.08 14.53
N ARG A 615 29.98 -9.37 14.74
CA ARG A 615 30.61 -10.61 14.27
C ARG A 615 30.00 -11.86 14.92
N LYS A 616 29.71 -11.81 16.22
CA LYS A 616 29.04 -12.92 16.93
C LYS A 616 27.61 -13.16 16.44
N PHE A 617 26.83 -12.09 16.21
CA PHE A 617 25.46 -12.22 15.70
C PHE A 617 25.43 -12.69 14.24
N ALA A 618 26.29 -12.16 13.36
CA ALA A 618 26.40 -12.61 11.99
C ALA A 618 26.85 -14.09 11.92
N ALA A 619 27.85 -14.47 12.72
CA ALA A 619 28.29 -15.87 12.84
C ALA A 619 27.18 -16.77 13.39
N PHE A 620 26.36 -16.29 14.33
CA PHE A 620 25.20 -17.02 14.84
C PHE A 620 24.13 -17.21 13.76
N VAL A 621 23.80 -16.17 12.97
CA VAL A 621 22.83 -16.25 11.87
C VAL A 621 23.33 -17.18 10.76
N GLU A 622 24.62 -17.12 10.41
CA GLU A 622 25.24 -18.01 9.44
C GLU A 622 25.27 -19.46 9.94
N TYR A 623 25.62 -19.67 11.21
CA TYR A 623 25.54 -20.97 11.87
C TYR A 623 24.11 -21.52 11.86
N LEU A 624 23.13 -20.70 12.25
CA LEU A 624 21.72 -21.08 12.30
C LEU A 624 21.18 -21.39 10.91
N SER A 625 21.46 -20.55 9.91
CA SER A 625 21.06 -20.76 8.51
C SER A 625 21.63 -22.06 7.96
N ASN A 626 22.92 -22.33 8.20
CA ASN A 626 23.57 -23.57 7.79
C ASN A 626 22.96 -24.78 8.49
N LYS A 627 22.71 -24.70 9.81
CA LYS A 627 22.08 -25.77 10.58
C LYS A 627 20.64 -26.03 10.12
N VAL A 628 19.83 -24.99 9.93
CA VAL A 628 18.48 -25.10 9.39
C VAL A 628 18.53 -25.79 8.03
N SER A 629 19.39 -25.37 7.11
CA SER A 629 19.48 -26.00 5.79
C SER A 629 19.91 -27.48 5.82
N ILE A 630 20.75 -27.88 6.79
CA ILE A 630 21.16 -29.28 6.95
C ILE A 630 20.01 -30.12 7.49
N TYR A 631 19.26 -29.62 8.49
CA TYR A 631 18.22 -30.39 9.17
C TYR A 631 16.82 -30.25 8.54
N PHE A 632 16.62 -29.34 7.59
CA PHE A 632 15.31 -29.11 6.95
C PHE A 632 14.75 -30.36 6.27
N ILE A 633 15.59 -31.27 5.76
CA ILE A 633 15.15 -32.56 5.21
C ILE A 633 14.38 -33.42 6.22
N PHE A 634 14.71 -33.32 7.52
CA PHE A 634 14.00 -34.05 8.57
C PHE A 634 12.66 -33.42 8.88
N LEU A 635 12.56 -32.08 8.83
CA LEU A 635 11.28 -31.38 8.94
C LEU A 635 10.34 -31.82 7.81
N VAL A 636 10.83 -31.88 6.57
CA VAL A 636 10.05 -32.34 5.42
C VAL A 636 9.61 -33.78 5.61
N SER A 637 10.51 -34.66 6.05
CA SER A 637 10.21 -36.06 6.33
C SER A 637 9.18 -36.23 7.46
N PHE A 638 9.26 -35.40 8.50
CA PHE A 638 8.30 -35.37 9.61
C PHE A 638 6.91 -34.90 9.15
N VAL A 639 6.83 -33.80 8.39
CA VAL A 639 5.56 -33.31 7.83
C VAL A 639 4.97 -34.36 6.89
N LEU A 640 5.79 -35.02 6.07
CA LEU A 640 5.34 -36.11 5.20
C LEU A 640 4.75 -37.27 6.01
N LEU A 641 5.38 -37.66 7.13
CA LEU A 641 4.85 -38.68 8.02
C LEU A 641 3.50 -38.26 8.62
N MET A 642 3.40 -37.01 9.12
CA MET A 642 2.15 -36.48 9.67
C MET A 642 0.99 -36.51 8.67
N VAL A 643 1.24 -36.16 7.40
CA VAL A 643 0.24 -36.25 6.34
C VAL A 643 -0.12 -37.71 6.03
N ALA A 644 0.88 -38.60 6.03
CA ALA A 644 0.69 -40.02 5.76
C ALA A 644 -0.13 -40.73 6.86
N THR A 645 0.00 -40.33 8.12
CA THR A 645 -0.65 -40.97 9.29
C THR A 645 -1.98 -40.33 9.67
N HIS A 646 -2.73 -39.79 8.71
CA HIS A 646 -4.05 -39.21 8.97
C HIS A 646 -5.01 -40.26 9.59
N PHE A 647 -5.83 -39.86 10.57
CA PHE A 647 -6.66 -40.77 11.38
C PHE A 647 -7.55 -41.73 10.57
N LYS A 648 -8.04 -41.25 9.42
CA LYS A 648 -8.74 -42.07 8.41
C LYS A 648 -7.81 -42.25 7.21
N PRO A 649 -7.16 -43.42 7.04
CA PRO A 649 -6.25 -43.64 5.93
C PRO A 649 -7.02 -43.82 4.62
N ASN A 650 -6.66 -43.02 3.62
CA ASN A 650 -7.16 -43.09 2.25
C ASN A 650 -6.04 -43.55 1.32
N LEU A 651 -6.36 -43.94 0.09
CA LEU A 651 -5.37 -44.43 -0.89
C LEU A 651 -4.21 -43.44 -1.11
N TYR A 652 -4.50 -42.14 -1.20
CA TYR A 652 -3.43 -41.15 -1.39
C TYR A 652 -2.50 -41.03 -0.16
N ASN A 653 -3.01 -41.27 1.06
CA ASN A 653 -2.22 -41.33 2.30
C ASN A 653 -1.27 -42.52 2.30
N ILE A 654 -1.72 -43.67 1.79
CA ILE A 654 -0.90 -44.88 1.64
C ILE A 654 0.28 -44.60 0.71
N PHE A 655 0.06 -43.88 -0.39
CA PHE A 655 1.16 -43.51 -1.29
C PHE A 655 2.12 -42.49 -0.65
N PHE A 656 1.62 -41.52 0.14
CA PHE A 656 2.50 -40.66 0.95
C PHE A 656 3.35 -41.47 1.94
N PHE A 657 2.76 -42.48 2.58
CA PHE A 657 3.50 -43.40 3.46
C PHE A 657 4.56 -44.19 2.69
N ALA A 658 4.24 -44.68 1.49
CA ALA A 658 5.19 -45.38 0.62
C ALA A 658 6.36 -44.47 0.21
N LEU A 659 6.10 -43.22 -0.18
CA LEU A 659 7.13 -42.22 -0.48
C LEU A 659 8.01 -41.90 0.75
N TRP A 660 7.41 -41.81 1.94
CA TRP A 660 8.15 -41.63 3.17
C TRP A 660 9.07 -42.82 3.48
N ALA A 661 8.56 -44.04 3.37
CA ALA A 661 9.34 -45.26 3.56
C ALA A 661 10.48 -45.35 2.54
N LEU A 662 10.22 -45.02 1.27
CA LEU A 662 11.20 -44.99 0.20
C LEU A 662 12.32 -43.95 0.45
N ASN A 663 11.98 -42.78 1.00
CA ASN A 663 12.97 -41.79 1.45
C ASN A 663 13.94 -42.39 2.49
N LEU A 664 13.40 -43.09 3.50
CA LEU A 664 14.20 -43.75 4.53
C LEU A 664 15.05 -44.91 3.98
N ILE A 665 14.49 -45.70 3.05
CA ILE A 665 15.20 -46.79 2.39
C ILE A 665 16.39 -46.23 1.62
N TYR A 666 16.21 -45.17 0.82
CA TYR A 666 17.33 -44.55 0.10
C TYR A 666 18.39 -43.98 1.05
N LEU A 667 17.98 -43.36 2.16
CA LEU A 667 18.90 -42.86 3.16
C LEU A 667 19.74 -43.97 3.80
N LYS A 668 19.12 -45.13 4.09
CA LYS A 668 19.79 -46.29 4.70
C LYS A 668 20.63 -47.11 3.72
N PHE A 669 20.17 -47.26 2.47
CA PHE A 669 20.80 -48.13 1.48
C PHE A 669 22.16 -47.59 1.01
N SER A 670 22.21 -46.31 0.61
CA SER A 670 23.46 -45.66 0.23
C SER A 670 23.32 -44.15 0.26
N PHE A 671 24.10 -43.50 1.12
CA PHE A 671 24.10 -42.04 1.22
C PHE A 671 24.55 -41.36 -0.10
N ARG A 672 25.42 -42.02 -0.88
CA ARG A 672 25.85 -41.52 -2.19
C ARG A 672 24.69 -41.50 -3.19
N LEU A 673 23.90 -42.58 -3.22
CA LEU A 673 22.71 -42.68 -4.05
C LEU A 673 21.62 -41.69 -3.60
N TYR A 674 21.40 -41.59 -2.29
CA TYR A 674 20.46 -40.65 -1.69
C TYR A 674 20.72 -39.21 -2.15
N ARG A 675 21.98 -38.75 -2.07
CA ARG A 675 22.35 -37.40 -2.51
C ARG A 675 22.11 -37.17 -4.01
N GLY A 676 22.35 -38.20 -4.83
CA GLY A 676 22.09 -38.13 -6.29
C GLY A 676 20.60 -38.07 -6.64
N LEU A 677 19.76 -38.81 -5.88
CA LEU A 677 18.32 -38.89 -6.13
C LEU A 677 17.48 -37.88 -5.32
N ALA A 678 18.05 -37.21 -4.32
CA ALA A 678 17.31 -36.33 -3.43
C ALA A 678 16.54 -35.24 -4.17
N TYR A 679 17.16 -34.59 -5.17
CA TYR A 679 16.47 -33.58 -5.99
C TYR A 679 15.24 -34.16 -6.69
N ALA A 680 15.41 -35.31 -7.35
CA ALA A 680 14.34 -36.02 -8.04
C ALA A 680 13.24 -36.47 -7.07
N PHE A 681 13.60 -36.95 -5.88
CA PHE A 681 12.64 -37.34 -4.84
C PHE A 681 11.77 -36.16 -4.40
N TRP A 682 12.38 -35.02 -4.05
CA TRP A 682 11.63 -33.83 -3.63
C TRP A 682 10.72 -33.31 -4.76
N LEU A 683 11.21 -33.31 -6.01
CA LEU A 683 10.42 -32.92 -7.18
C LEU A 683 9.21 -33.84 -7.39
N THR A 684 9.41 -35.17 -7.36
CA THR A 684 8.34 -36.16 -7.49
C THR A 684 7.32 -36.02 -6.36
N LEU A 685 7.78 -35.80 -5.12
CA LEU A 685 6.91 -35.59 -3.97
C LEU A 685 6.05 -34.34 -4.15
N THR A 686 6.61 -33.23 -4.63
CA THR A 686 5.83 -32.02 -4.93
C THR A 686 4.86 -32.20 -6.09
N PHE A 687 5.27 -32.90 -7.14
CA PHE A 687 4.39 -33.18 -8.27
C PHE A 687 3.19 -34.01 -7.82
N TYR A 688 3.43 -35.05 -7.02
CA TYR A 688 2.38 -35.88 -6.45
C TYR A 688 1.46 -35.09 -5.51
N THR A 689 2.00 -34.27 -4.59
CA THR A 689 1.16 -33.43 -3.72
C THR A 689 0.32 -32.44 -4.52
N SER A 690 0.84 -31.90 -5.62
CA SER A 690 0.08 -31.01 -6.51
C SER A 690 -1.12 -31.71 -7.13
N ILE A 691 -0.94 -32.95 -7.62
CA ILE A 691 -2.04 -33.76 -8.18
C ILE A 691 -3.09 -34.02 -7.10
N VAL A 692 -2.68 -34.41 -5.89
CA VAL A 692 -3.61 -34.68 -4.78
C VAL A 692 -4.40 -33.42 -4.43
N ILE A 693 -3.75 -32.27 -4.28
CA ILE A 693 -4.42 -31.00 -3.96
C ILE A 693 -5.43 -30.62 -5.05
N ILE A 694 -5.06 -30.72 -6.33
CA ILE A 694 -5.95 -30.40 -7.45
C ILE A 694 -7.14 -31.37 -7.51
N ALA A 695 -6.89 -32.68 -7.35
CA ALA A 695 -7.94 -33.69 -7.37
C ALA A 695 -8.93 -33.49 -6.22
N LEU A 696 -8.43 -33.24 -5.00
CA LEU A 696 -9.27 -32.95 -3.84
C LEU A 696 -10.09 -31.68 -4.02
N TYR A 697 -9.53 -30.66 -4.67
CA TYR A 697 -10.23 -29.41 -4.96
C TYR A 697 -11.35 -29.57 -5.99
N ILE A 698 -11.08 -30.26 -7.11
CA ILE A 698 -12.05 -30.50 -8.20
C ILE A 698 -13.23 -31.31 -7.70
N TYR A 699 -12.97 -32.27 -6.80
CA TYR A 699 -14.03 -33.14 -6.28
C TYR A 699 -15.10 -32.40 -5.45
N GLN A 700 -14.81 -31.19 -4.97
CA GLN A 700 -15.75 -30.40 -4.16
C GLN A 700 -16.76 -29.61 -5.01
N PHE A 701 -16.65 -29.62 -6.34
CA PHE A 701 -17.67 -29.01 -7.20
C PHE A 701 -18.94 -29.87 -7.25
N PRO A 702 -20.13 -29.25 -7.26
CA PRO A 702 -21.38 -29.98 -7.35
C PRO A 702 -21.46 -30.77 -8.66
N GLY A 703 -21.96 -32.01 -8.59
CA GLY A 703 -22.11 -32.89 -9.75
C GLY A 703 -20.85 -33.65 -10.19
N VAL A 704 -19.64 -33.27 -9.73
CA VAL A 704 -18.39 -33.97 -10.10
C VAL A 704 -18.38 -35.41 -9.60
N SER A 705 -18.86 -35.65 -8.38
CA SER A 705 -18.96 -37.02 -7.83
C SER A 705 -19.83 -37.92 -8.70
N GLN A 706 -21.00 -37.43 -9.14
CA GLN A 706 -21.91 -38.15 -10.02
C GLN A 706 -21.27 -38.40 -11.40
N TRP A 707 -20.68 -37.36 -11.99
CA TRP A 707 -19.98 -37.46 -13.27
C TRP A 707 -18.86 -38.53 -13.25
N ILE A 708 -18.08 -38.60 -12.17
CA ILE A 708 -17.04 -39.63 -12.02
C ILE A 708 -17.68 -41.03 -11.97
N ILE A 709 -18.72 -41.22 -11.16
CA ILE A 709 -19.38 -42.53 -11.00
C ILE A 709 -19.97 -43.01 -12.33
N GLU A 710 -20.61 -42.13 -13.08
CA GLU A 710 -21.22 -42.44 -14.39
C GLU A 710 -20.16 -42.78 -15.45
N ASN A 711 -19.06 -42.02 -15.50
CA ASN A 711 -18.05 -42.17 -16.55
C ASN A 711 -16.99 -43.25 -16.24
N THR A 712 -16.68 -43.49 -14.96
CA THR A 712 -15.66 -44.48 -14.55
C THR A 712 -16.24 -45.77 -13.99
N SER A 713 -17.56 -45.87 -13.79
CA SER A 713 -18.24 -46.99 -13.13
C SER A 713 -17.74 -47.33 -11.72
N LEU A 714 -16.96 -46.44 -11.10
CA LEU A 714 -16.47 -46.61 -9.73
C LEU A 714 -17.61 -46.38 -8.72
N SER A 715 -17.73 -47.26 -7.73
CA SER A 715 -18.73 -47.08 -6.67
C SER A 715 -18.33 -45.93 -5.72
N LYS A 716 -19.32 -45.28 -5.09
CA LYS A 716 -19.06 -44.21 -4.09
C LYS A 716 -18.12 -44.67 -2.97
N LYS A 717 -18.20 -45.94 -2.56
CA LYS A 717 -17.31 -46.55 -1.56
C LYS A 717 -15.84 -46.56 -2.00
N TRP A 718 -15.59 -46.81 -3.29
CA TRP A 718 -14.23 -46.75 -3.85
C TRP A 718 -13.71 -45.32 -3.92
N LEU A 719 -14.55 -44.34 -4.25
CA LEU A 719 -14.19 -42.92 -4.21
C LEU A 719 -13.84 -42.46 -2.78
N ASP A 720 -14.65 -42.85 -1.80
CA ASP A 720 -14.38 -42.59 -0.38
C ASP A 720 -13.06 -43.26 0.08
N ALA A 721 -12.77 -44.48 -0.41
CA ALA A 721 -11.52 -45.19 -0.11
C ALA A 721 -10.29 -44.55 -0.78
N ILE A 722 -10.45 -43.98 -1.97
CA ILE A 722 -9.42 -43.16 -2.61
C ILE A 722 -9.15 -41.89 -1.79
N GLY A 723 -10.18 -41.39 -1.09
CA GLY A 723 -10.16 -40.19 -0.27
C GLY A 723 -10.84 -38.99 -0.91
N LEU A 724 -11.62 -39.22 -1.97
CA LEU A 724 -12.46 -38.23 -2.61
C LEU A 724 -13.80 -38.17 -1.87
N VAL A 725 -13.84 -37.34 -0.83
CA VAL A 725 -15.02 -37.13 0.01
C VAL A 725 -15.58 -35.74 -0.25
N ASP A 726 -16.91 -35.64 -0.35
CA ASP A 726 -17.62 -34.37 -0.51
C ASP A 726 -17.83 -33.75 0.87
N TYR A 727 -17.07 -32.69 1.18
CA TYR A 727 -17.14 -32.01 2.46
C TYR A 727 -18.27 -30.98 2.51
N SER A 728 -18.84 -30.60 1.36
CA SER A 728 -19.98 -29.66 1.31
C SER A 728 -21.26 -30.28 1.87
N ALA A 729 -21.45 -31.59 1.66
CA ALA A 729 -22.57 -32.37 2.19
C ALA A 729 -22.54 -32.56 3.71
N ILE A 730 -21.39 -32.30 4.37
CA ILE A 730 -21.18 -32.52 5.81
C ILE A 730 -21.63 -31.29 6.63
N GLY A 731 -21.89 -30.14 5.99
CA GLY A 731 -22.49 -28.97 6.63
C GLY A 731 -21.56 -28.12 7.52
N GLU A 732 -20.30 -28.53 7.69
CA GLU A 732 -19.30 -27.77 8.48
C GLU A 732 -18.51 -26.80 7.60
N SER A 733 -18.79 -25.51 7.75
CA SER A 733 -18.01 -24.44 7.10
C SER A 733 -16.55 -24.50 7.56
N GLY A 734 -15.63 -24.78 6.63
CA GLY A 734 -14.19 -24.84 6.89
C GLY A 734 -13.57 -26.24 6.98
N ALA A 735 -14.38 -27.31 6.93
CA ALA A 735 -13.87 -28.70 6.90
C ALA A 735 -12.94 -28.97 5.71
N LEU A 736 -13.26 -28.40 4.53
CA LEU A 736 -12.42 -28.44 3.33
C LEU A 736 -11.04 -27.83 3.58
N PHE A 737 -10.99 -26.64 4.21
CA PHE A 737 -9.73 -25.96 4.50
C PHE A 737 -8.87 -26.78 5.48
N LEU A 738 -9.47 -27.29 6.56
CA LEU A 738 -8.77 -28.10 7.56
C LEU A 738 -8.21 -29.40 6.96
N GLN A 739 -8.96 -30.04 6.08
CA GLN A 739 -8.54 -31.27 5.43
C GLN A 739 -7.44 -31.04 4.38
N LEU A 740 -7.54 -29.96 3.58
CA LEU A 740 -6.52 -29.64 2.58
C LEU A 740 -5.25 -29.04 3.20
N PHE A 741 -5.33 -28.46 4.41
CA PHE A 741 -4.21 -27.81 5.08
C PHE A 741 -2.98 -28.72 5.19
N ALA A 742 -3.17 -29.99 5.55
CA ALA A 742 -2.07 -30.94 5.73
C ALA A 742 -1.30 -31.22 4.40
N PRO A 743 -1.96 -31.63 3.30
CA PRO A 743 -1.32 -31.74 1.98
C PRO A 743 -0.67 -30.43 1.49
N ILE A 744 -1.27 -29.28 1.75
CA ILE A 744 -0.72 -27.98 1.35
C ILE A 744 0.54 -27.63 2.17
N ALA A 745 0.52 -27.85 3.49
CA ALA A 745 1.67 -27.65 4.34
C ALA A 745 2.85 -28.51 3.87
N LEU A 746 2.57 -29.77 3.48
CA LEU A 746 3.56 -30.65 2.86
C LEU A 746 4.05 -30.09 1.52
N PHE A 747 3.17 -29.62 0.64
CA PHE A 747 3.56 -28.96 -0.61
C PHE A 747 4.48 -27.75 -0.37
N VAL A 748 4.14 -26.86 0.56
CA VAL A 748 4.94 -25.65 0.87
C VAL A 748 6.29 -26.05 1.46
N VAL A 749 6.33 -26.93 2.46
CA VAL A 749 7.58 -27.34 3.11
C VAL A 749 8.48 -28.10 2.13
N THR A 750 7.94 -29.01 1.32
CA THR A 750 8.72 -29.71 0.27
C THR A 750 9.25 -28.74 -0.79
N MET A 751 8.47 -27.73 -1.17
CA MET A 751 8.92 -26.67 -2.07
C MET A 751 10.01 -25.80 -1.46
N LEU A 752 9.89 -25.43 -0.19
CA LEU A 752 10.94 -24.71 0.52
C LEU A 752 12.25 -25.53 0.53
N GLN A 753 12.15 -26.83 0.79
CA GLN A 753 13.30 -27.73 0.72
C GLN A 753 13.92 -27.74 -0.68
N LEU A 754 13.13 -27.96 -1.73
CA LEU A 754 13.64 -28.06 -3.10
C LEU A 754 14.32 -26.76 -3.55
N LYS A 755 13.74 -25.60 -3.23
CA LYS A 755 14.13 -24.30 -3.78
C LYS A 755 15.19 -23.57 -2.96
N PHE A 756 15.14 -23.67 -1.64
CA PHE A 756 15.98 -22.86 -0.75
C PHE A 756 17.06 -23.68 -0.06
N PHE A 757 16.72 -24.91 0.37
CA PHE A 757 17.59 -25.68 1.27
C PHE A 757 18.29 -26.87 0.62
N HIS A 758 17.88 -27.29 -0.58
CA HIS A 758 18.49 -28.43 -1.28
C HIS A 758 19.94 -28.15 -1.69
N GLU A 759 20.22 -26.99 -2.29
CA GLU A 759 21.56 -26.65 -2.75
C GLU A 759 22.57 -26.48 -1.58
N PRO A 760 22.26 -25.73 -0.50
CA PRO A 760 23.17 -25.66 0.63
C PRO A 760 23.32 -27.01 1.35
N TRP A 761 22.26 -27.82 1.44
CA TRP A 761 22.34 -29.19 1.95
C TRP A 761 23.29 -30.08 1.12
N SER A 762 23.18 -30.02 -0.23
CA SER A 762 24.02 -30.80 -1.15
C SER A 762 25.50 -30.41 -1.04
N ARG A 763 25.79 -29.13 -0.83
CA ARG A 763 27.15 -28.62 -0.57
C ARG A 763 27.68 -29.10 0.78
N ALA A 764 26.88 -28.94 1.85
CA ALA A 764 27.29 -29.31 3.21
C ALA A 764 27.56 -30.82 3.37
N THR A 765 26.88 -31.66 2.59
CA THR A 765 27.01 -33.12 2.62
C THR A 765 27.97 -33.68 1.57
N SER A 766 28.63 -32.82 0.79
CA SER A 766 29.64 -33.25 -0.19
C SER A 766 30.92 -33.74 0.50
N PRO A 767 31.53 -34.86 0.04
CA PRO A 767 32.82 -35.27 0.56
C PRO A 767 33.88 -34.21 0.21
N ARG A 768 34.67 -33.77 1.21
CA ARG A 768 35.84 -32.91 0.96
C ARG A 768 36.79 -33.64 0.01
N ARG A 769 37.13 -33.04 -1.15
CA ARG A 769 38.24 -33.53 -1.97
C ARG A 769 39.52 -33.38 -1.17
N ALA A 770 40.29 -34.45 -1.07
CA ALA A 770 41.67 -34.42 -0.58
C ALA A 770 42.57 -33.79 -1.65
N GLU A 771 42.54 -32.47 -1.76
CA GLU A 771 43.55 -31.67 -2.46
C GLU A 771 44.04 -30.62 -1.48
N ASP A 772 44.85 -31.07 -0.52
CA ASP A 772 45.76 -30.27 0.30
C ASP A 772 46.75 -31.26 0.96
N ASN A 773 47.53 -31.96 0.14
CA ASN A 773 48.77 -32.56 0.60
C ASN A 773 49.90 -31.58 0.23
N PRO A 774 50.61 -30.97 1.21
CA PRO A 774 51.80 -30.17 0.92
C PRO A 774 52.90 -31.06 0.32
N PRO A 775 53.81 -30.52 -0.52
CA PRO A 775 54.88 -31.31 -1.12
C PRO A 775 55.77 -31.88 -0.01
N THR A 776 55.98 -33.19 -0.06
CA THR A 776 56.81 -33.92 0.89
C THR A 776 58.29 -33.60 0.62
N GLU A 777 58.89 -32.76 1.47
CA GLU A 777 60.34 -32.62 1.60
C GLU A 777 60.90 -33.88 2.28
N SER A 778 61.49 -34.79 1.50
CA SER A 778 62.39 -35.82 2.04
C SER A 778 63.42 -36.26 0.99
N ALA A 779 64.44 -35.42 0.78
CA ALA A 779 65.78 -35.73 0.26
C ALA A 779 66.57 -34.40 0.40
N VAL A 780 67.69 -34.22 1.11
CA VAL A 780 68.85 -35.08 1.37
C VAL A 780 69.54 -34.53 2.63
N ALA A 781 69.94 -35.41 3.53
CA ALA A 781 70.92 -35.11 4.57
C ALA A 781 72.33 -35.25 4.00
N SER A 782 73.20 -34.25 4.15
CA SER A 782 74.64 -34.44 4.26
C SER A 782 75.36 -33.17 4.74
N THR A 783 76.06 -33.33 5.88
CA THR A 783 77.40 -32.78 6.20
C THR A 783 77.56 -31.25 6.24
N SER A 784 77.60 -30.63 7.41
CA SER A 784 78.74 -30.50 8.34
C SER A 784 79.81 -29.46 7.91
N GLU A 785 80.01 -28.51 8.83
CA GLU A 785 81.28 -27.87 9.17
C GLU A 785 81.89 -26.73 8.33
N SER A 786 82.38 -25.78 9.12
CA SER A 786 83.51 -24.87 8.88
C SER A 786 83.23 -23.53 8.20
N GLY A 787 83.21 -22.49 9.03
CA GLY A 787 84.35 -21.57 9.07
C GLY A 787 84.44 -20.48 8.01
N ARG A 788 84.06 -19.27 8.46
CA ARG A 788 84.93 -18.08 8.57
C ARG A 788 85.42 -17.36 7.28
N ALA A 789 85.26 -16.04 7.37
CA ALA A 789 86.10 -14.95 6.85
C ALA A 789 85.67 -14.27 5.53
N ASP A 790 85.28 -12.99 5.71
CA ASP A 790 85.74 -11.79 5.02
C ASP A 790 85.89 -11.78 3.50
N ALA A 791 85.24 -10.80 2.86
CA ALA A 791 85.89 -9.50 2.70
C ALA A 791 84.90 -8.46 2.17
N GLY A 792 84.78 -7.36 2.91
CA GLY A 792 84.29 -6.11 2.35
C GLY A 792 85.32 -5.52 1.39
N ARG A 793 84.81 -4.90 0.33
CA ARG A 793 84.91 -3.45 0.19
C ARG A 793 83.59 -2.89 -0.28
#